data_AF-D6U545-F1
#
_entry.id   AF-D6U545-F1
#
_cell.length_a   1.000
_cell.length_b   1.000
_cell.length_c   1.000
_cell.angle_alpha   90.00
_cell.angle_beta   90.00
_cell.angle_gamma   90.00
#
_symmetry.space_group_name_H-M   'P 1'
#
loop_
_entity.id
_entity.type
_entity.pdbx_description
1 polymer ?
#
loop_
_entity_poly.entity_id
_entity_poly.type
_entity_poly.pdbx_seq_one_letter_code
_entity_poly.pdbx_strand_id
1 'polypeptide(L)'
;MSTRRIISADVKLVEDFTYDQEQLPIDKPIAQYIRQSSVAQKRNNRQSTAMQDEDLKARLLKQGWKDELILKFDQDQGTSGQKRIDERIDMNRLFAGIKRGEIKAVACYDPSRLFRDLTRVQSATFVDLCTKHKVPVLTWTRIYWCGKREDSTALFDKLEEAANYIDEVIKGKLLPAKLRAIEEDMSYGGHAVPMGYVVFTETGNDEDRPRKHYKIYEPHAKLVRWLFKRFRELDGNLARLGRELRDSGFKFPAFTRVEKIPHVGLRWDGSGYPLRTRPGIIGILTNRAYIGWYLFSKTLEDGTEVTKIISKQAHDPIVPMGDFMYAYSRLSSTTLDGEPNEDRPKVEQRYGVACDALLEGVLESNGNPVYVMAVKDAYVARTHASGWKTTELSVQVKTLDKVASEALIAFLASLELKHQAGIEDKLYKQAKSIQEHKEQEIVSLDEQLENVEKAIREAELEKKVAKQEEYEQGVREAIKDLKRLNAAKAAIEAKLNQADTEAHELEECENLIECAVNDWCGMKFESQKRLVKLVTGRANIVEVSPHFLKLELIMKAPLSGILTGFIYRSVGCRPDWTSEEGAIIREMYPTEDRAAILEALPERTWHSIRSRASIMRPAVLRHVKLSTTAIPESLSYSDVALMEELGITDTNIPYWTAQSEQICERFGVLVSPGFIKRVVKSPWCKEDTSSVPAGGSAGRRSRPLPGTSWRR
;
A
#
# COMPACT_ATOMS: atom_id res chain seq x y z
N MET A 1 -43.96 -21.04 90.16
CA MET A 1 -42.67 -20.74 90.81
C MET A 1 -41.57 -20.89 89.78
N SER A 2 -40.94 -19.79 89.35
CA SER A 2 -39.61 -19.84 88.74
C SER A 2 -38.86 -18.57 89.11
N THR A 3 -37.75 -18.80 89.77
CA THR A 3 -36.75 -17.97 90.44
C THR A 3 -36.54 -16.55 89.90
N ARG A 4 -36.70 -15.56 90.81
CA ARG A 4 -36.22 -14.18 90.67
C ARG A 4 -34.70 -14.16 90.46
N ARG A 5 -34.23 -13.45 89.43
CA ARG A 5 -32.80 -13.08 89.31
C ARG A 5 -32.51 -11.94 90.28
N ILE A 6 -31.45 -12.11 91.07
CA ILE A 6 -30.89 -11.11 91.98
C ILE A 6 -30.27 -10.01 91.11
N ILE A 7 -30.69 -8.76 91.30
CA ILE A 7 -30.10 -7.59 90.63
C ILE A 7 -28.94 -7.11 91.50
N SER A 8 -27.71 -7.23 91.00
CA SER A 8 -26.53 -6.60 91.62
C SER A 8 -26.62 -5.08 91.43
N ALA A 9 -26.45 -4.31 92.50
CA ALA A 9 -26.68 -2.87 92.53
C ALA A 9 -25.66 -2.01 91.76
N ASP A 10 -24.61 -2.60 91.17
CA ASP A 10 -23.48 -1.85 90.58
C ASP A 10 -23.27 -2.06 89.07
N VAL A 11 -24.32 -2.38 88.30
CA VAL A 11 -24.22 -2.45 86.83
C VAL A 11 -24.89 -1.22 86.19
N LYS A 12 -24.08 -0.22 85.81
CA LYS A 12 -24.49 0.81 84.85
C LYS A 12 -24.84 0.12 83.53
N LEU A 13 -26.10 0.19 83.10
CA LEU A 13 -26.60 -0.40 81.84
C LEU A 13 -26.41 0.50 80.61
N VAL A 14 -25.98 1.74 80.81
CA VAL A 14 -25.72 2.72 79.75
C VAL A 14 -24.31 3.24 79.97
N GLU A 15 -23.42 2.93 79.03
CA GLU A 15 -22.11 3.59 78.94
C GLU A 15 -22.32 5.05 78.55
N ASP A 16 -21.57 5.95 79.21
CA ASP A 16 -21.59 7.38 78.91
C ASP A 16 -21.14 7.57 77.45
N PHE A 17 -21.99 8.19 76.60
CA PHE A 17 -21.67 8.49 75.20
C PHE A 17 -20.50 9.49 75.13
N THR A 18 -19.29 9.00 74.85
CA THR A 18 -18.14 9.84 74.50
C THR A 18 -18.19 10.18 73.01
N TYR A 19 -18.25 11.48 72.69
CA TYR A 19 -17.98 11.97 71.34
C TYR A 19 -16.48 11.85 71.05
N ASP A 20 -16.06 10.80 70.34
CA ASP A 20 -14.73 10.77 69.72
C ASP A 20 -14.73 11.78 68.56
N GLN A 21 -14.06 12.94 68.75
CA GLN A 21 -13.68 13.79 67.63
C GLN A 21 -12.61 13.08 66.82
N GLU A 22 -12.97 12.55 65.65
CA GLU A 22 -12.02 11.88 64.75
C GLU A 22 -10.92 12.85 64.30
N GLN A 23 -9.68 12.55 64.70
CA GLN A 23 -8.50 13.32 64.31
C GLN A 23 -7.88 12.74 63.04
N LEU A 24 -7.42 13.62 62.15
CA LEU A 24 -6.72 13.23 60.93
C LEU A 24 -5.37 12.57 61.27
N PRO A 25 -4.96 11.50 60.58
CA PRO A 25 -3.69 10.80 60.84
C PRO A 25 -2.51 11.57 60.24
N ILE A 26 -2.25 12.77 60.79
CA ILE A 26 -1.23 13.72 60.33
C ILE A 26 0.22 13.25 60.60
N ASP A 27 0.38 12.27 61.49
CA ASP A 27 1.63 11.60 61.83
C ASP A 27 2.02 10.51 60.83
N LYS A 28 1.14 10.16 59.89
CA LYS A 28 1.31 9.03 58.96
C LYS A 28 1.22 9.46 57.50
N PRO A 29 1.78 8.67 56.57
CA PRO A 29 1.80 9.03 55.16
C PRO A 29 0.40 9.15 54.54
N ILE A 30 0.20 10.23 53.78
CA ILE A 30 -0.98 10.49 52.95
C ILE A 30 -0.61 10.40 51.48
N ALA A 31 -1.44 9.70 50.70
CA ALA A 31 -1.25 9.59 49.25
C ALA A 31 -2.02 10.70 48.52
N GLN A 32 -1.31 11.64 47.91
CA GLN A 32 -1.89 12.64 47.01
C GLN A 32 -1.99 12.06 45.59
N TYR A 33 -3.20 11.67 45.20
CA TYR A 33 -3.48 11.05 43.90
C TYR A 33 -3.92 12.08 42.85
N ILE A 34 -3.13 12.24 41.80
CA ILE A 34 -3.31 13.26 40.77
C ILE A 34 -3.48 12.58 39.41
N ARG A 35 -4.59 12.84 38.71
CA ARG A 35 -4.85 12.25 37.38
C ARG A 35 -5.61 13.16 36.42
N GLN A 36 -5.08 13.34 35.22
CA GLN A 36 -5.81 13.89 34.06
C GLN A 36 -5.99 12.84 32.95
N SER A 37 -7.17 12.85 32.35
CA SER A 37 -7.63 11.84 31.38
C SER A 37 -7.03 11.96 29.98
N SER A 38 -6.35 13.06 29.64
CA SER A 38 -5.79 13.29 28.30
C SER A 38 -4.55 14.17 28.31
N VAL A 39 -3.52 13.78 27.55
CA VAL A 39 -2.27 14.55 27.34
C VAL A 39 -2.54 15.90 26.66
N ALA A 40 -3.60 16.01 25.85
CA ALA A 40 -3.99 17.27 25.21
C ALA A 40 -4.60 18.28 26.21
N GLN A 41 -5.29 17.81 27.26
CA GLN A 41 -5.84 18.67 28.31
C GLN A 41 -4.75 19.31 29.17
N LYS A 42 -3.58 18.65 29.31
CA LYS A 42 -2.40 19.16 30.02
C LYS A 42 -1.86 20.48 29.44
N ARG A 43 -2.00 20.69 28.13
CA ARG A 43 -1.48 21.88 27.43
C ARG A 43 -2.39 23.11 27.58
N ASN A 44 -3.71 22.89 27.70
CA ASN A 44 -4.71 23.97 27.73
C ASN A 44 -5.22 24.29 29.14
N ASN A 45 -5.22 23.33 30.09
CA ASN A 45 -5.77 23.52 31.44
C ASN A 45 -4.67 23.54 32.53
N ARG A 46 -3.65 24.38 32.37
CA ARG A 46 -2.56 24.53 33.35
C ARG A 46 -3.06 24.83 34.77
N GLN A 47 -4.10 25.66 34.88
CA GLN A 47 -4.71 26.02 36.17
C GLN A 47 -5.35 24.82 36.88
N SER A 48 -5.99 23.90 36.17
CA SER A 48 -6.58 22.70 36.78
C SER A 48 -5.53 21.70 37.27
N THR A 49 -4.33 21.69 36.68
CA THR A 49 -3.20 20.90 37.18
C THR A 49 -2.63 21.52 38.45
N ALA A 50 -2.45 22.86 38.46
CA ALA A 50 -1.99 23.59 39.64
C ALA A 50 -2.94 23.38 40.84
N MET A 51 -4.25 23.40 40.62
CA MET A 51 -5.24 23.13 41.68
C MET A 51 -5.17 21.70 42.25
N GLN A 52 -4.81 20.70 41.44
CA GLN A 52 -4.71 19.31 41.88
C GLN A 52 -3.38 19.00 42.59
N ASP A 53 -2.33 19.74 42.24
CA ASP A 53 -0.96 19.51 42.68
C ASP A 53 -0.57 20.49 43.80
N GLU A 54 -0.45 21.77 43.47
CA GLU A 54 0.02 22.81 44.38
C GLU A 54 -1.03 23.18 45.44
N ASP A 55 -2.27 23.44 45.04
CA ASP A 55 -3.31 23.90 45.98
C ASP A 55 -3.75 22.79 46.93
N LEU A 56 -3.88 21.55 46.42
CA LEU A 56 -4.21 20.40 47.25
C LEU A 56 -3.07 20.10 48.25
N LYS A 57 -1.81 20.18 47.81
CA LYS A 57 -0.66 20.01 48.70
C LYS A 57 -0.60 21.11 49.76
N ALA A 58 -0.79 22.37 49.37
CA ALA A 58 -0.83 23.50 50.30
C ALA A 58 -1.94 23.34 51.36
N ARG A 59 -3.10 22.80 50.97
CA ARG A 59 -4.18 22.47 51.90
C ARG A 59 -3.79 21.37 52.89
N LEU A 60 -3.13 20.31 52.43
CA LEU A 60 -2.67 19.23 53.31
C LEU A 60 -1.64 19.72 54.33
N LEU A 61 -0.70 20.57 53.90
CA LEU A 61 0.25 21.23 54.80
C LEU A 61 -0.46 22.10 55.84
N LYS A 62 -1.48 22.88 55.43
CA LYS A 62 -2.29 23.70 56.34
C LYS A 62 -3.11 22.85 57.33
N GLN A 63 -3.48 21.63 56.96
CA GLN A 63 -4.18 20.67 57.83
C GLN A 63 -3.24 19.95 58.81
N GLY A 64 -1.93 20.20 58.74
CA GLY A 64 -0.94 19.71 59.72
C GLY A 64 -0.07 18.56 59.26
N TRP A 65 -0.16 18.11 58.00
CA TRP A 65 0.80 17.13 57.46
C TRP A 65 2.17 17.75 57.24
N LYS A 66 3.22 16.97 57.51
CA LYS A 66 4.59 17.31 57.10
C LYS A 66 4.79 16.98 55.63
N ASP A 67 5.60 17.78 54.93
CA ASP A 67 5.88 17.61 53.50
C ASP A 67 6.37 16.20 53.15
N GLU A 68 7.24 15.63 54.00
CA GLU A 68 7.82 14.29 53.88
C GLU A 68 6.77 13.16 53.94
N LEU A 69 5.61 13.42 54.55
CA LEU A 69 4.53 12.46 54.68
C LEU A 69 3.50 12.56 53.54
N ILE A 70 3.62 13.56 52.66
CA ILE A 70 2.74 13.73 51.50
C ILE A 70 3.38 13.03 50.29
N LEU A 71 2.92 11.81 50.02
CA LEU A 71 3.40 11.00 48.91
C LEU A 71 2.63 11.34 47.64
N LYS A 72 3.33 11.86 46.62
CA LYS A 72 2.73 12.22 45.33
C LYS A 72 2.60 11.00 44.41
N PHE A 73 1.42 10.82 43.83
CA PHE A 73 1.08 9.78 42.85
C PHE A 73 0.58 10.44 41.55
N ASP A 74 1.45 10.59 40.55
CA ASP A 74 1.19 11.26 39.27
C ASP A 74 1.67 10.47 38.02
N GLN A 75 2.09 9.22 38.18
CA GLN A 75 2.54 8.37 37.07
C GLN A 75 1.38 7.83 36.22
N ASP A 76 0.15 7.87 36.74
CA ASP A 76 -1.07 7.47 36.01
C ASP A 76 -1.68 8.59 35.15
N GLN A 77 -0.93 9.67 34.91
CA GLN A 77 -1.36 10.79 34.06
C GLN A 77 -1.50 10.36 32.59
N GLY A 78 -2.63 10.67 31.96
CA GLY A 78 -2.94 10.23 30.59
C GLY A 78 -3.54 8.83 30.50
N THR A 79 -3.72 8.13 31.64
CA THR A 79 -4.35 6.81 31.71
C THR A 79 -5.85 6.93 32.06
N SER A 80 -6.70 6.16 31.37
CA SER A 80 -8.16 6.21 31.58
C SER A 80 -8.56 5.71 32.97
N GLY A 81 -9.55 6.37 33.57
CA GLY A 81 -10.11 5.99 34.88
C GLY A 81 -11.02 4.76 34.84
N GLN A 82 -11.28 4.23 33.64
CA GLN A 82 -12.00 2.98 33.37
C GLN A 82 -11.07 1.75 33.40
N LYS A 83 -9.75 1.95 33.36
CA LYS A 83 -8.78 0.84 33.41
C LYS A 83 -8.79 0.17 34.78
N ARG A 84 -8.46 -1.11 34.79
CA ARG A 84 -8.37 -1.91 36.01
C ARG A 84 -7.23 -1.42 36.91
N ILE A 85 -7.29 -1.74 38.20
CA ILE A 85 -6.29 -1.32 39.19
C ILE A 85 -4.88 -1.80 38.80
N ASP A 86 -4.74 -3.00 38.22
CA ASP A 86 -3.47 -3.60 37.81
C ASP A 86 -2.82 -2.92 36.59
N GLU A 87 -3.61 -2.24 35.76
CA GLU A 87 -3.13 -1.51 34.58
C GLU A 87 -2.68 -0.08 34.89
N ARG A 88 -2.77 0.34 36.16
CA ARG A 88 -2.47 1.68 36.68
C ARG A 88 -1.40 1.57 37.74
N ILE A 89 -0.19 2.02 37.40
CA ILE A 89 1.04 1.82 38.20
C ILE A 89 0.87 2.43 39.60
N ASP A 90 0.42 3.69 39.66
CA ASP A 90 0.29 4.42 40.92
C ASP A 90 -0.95 4.01 41.70
N MET A 91 -2.05 3.64 41.02
CA MET A 91 -3.23 3.09 41.68
C MET A 91 -2.92 1.73 42.33
N ASN A 92 -2.18 0.85 41.64
CA ASN A 92 -1.76 -0.43 42.22
C ASN A 92 -0.82 -0.22 43.43
N ARG A 93 0.11 0.74 43.32
CA ARG A 93 0.98 1.14 44.42
C ARG A 93 0.20 1.68 45.62
N LEU A 94 -0.84 2.50 45.38
CA LEU A 94 -1.76 3.00 46.40
C LEU A 94 -2.47 1.84 47.12
N PHE A 95 -3.01 0.88 46.36
CA PHE A 95 -3.67 -0.30 46.93
C PHE A 95 -2.73 -1.14 47.80
N ALA A 96 -1.50 -1.38 47.31
CA ALA A 96 -0.51 -2.14 48.05
C ALA A 96 -0.10 -1.41 49.35
N GLY A 97 0.08 -0.09 49.29
CA GLY A 97 0.43 0.73 50.45
C GLY A 97 -0.67 0.79 51.51
N ILE A 98 -1.95 0.83 51.11
CA ILE A 98 -3.09 0.75 52.05
C ILE A 98 -3.15 -0.65 52.69
N LYS A 99 -3.00 -1.72 51.90
CA LYS A 99 -3.00 -3.11 52.41
C LYS A 99 -1.87 -3.37 53.42
N ARG A 100 -0.67 -2.86 53.15
CA ARG A 100 0.49 -2.95 54.06
C ARG A 100 0.40 -1.99 55.25
N GLY A 101 -0.56 -1.07 55.24
CA GLY A 101 -0.74 -0.08 56.30
C GLY A 101 0.27 1.07 56.27
N GLU A 102 1.02 1.21 55.18
CA GLU A 102 1.98 2.30 54.94
C GLU A 102 1.28 3.62 54.64
N ILE A 103 0.13 3.57 53.97
CA ILE A 103 -0.69 4.73 53.63
C ILE A 103 -1.92 4.75 54.52
N LYS A 104 -2.13 5.86 55.22
CA LYS A 104 -3.21 6.01 56.22
C LYS A 104 -4.22 7.09 55.90
N ALA A 105 -4.02 7.83 54.82
CA ALA A 105 -5.02 8.72 54.24
C ALA A 105 -4.82 8.79 52.71
N VAL A 106 -5.90 9.08 51.97
CA VAL A 106 -5.85 9.30 50.52
C VAL A 106 -6.41 10.68 50.23
N ALA A 107 -5.69 11.51 49.49
CA ALA A 107 -6.14 12.82 49.03
C ALA A 107 -6.29 12.84 47.51
N CYS A 108 -7.42 13.36 47.02
CA CYS A 108 -7.62 13.64 45.61
C CYS A 108 -8.43 14.93 45.47
N TYR A 109 -8.38 15.60 44.31
CA TYR A 109 -9.17 16.82 44.15
C TYR A 109 -10.67 16.52 44.03
N ASP A 110 -11.02 15.47 43.29
CA ASP A 110 -12.39 15.03 43.05
C ASP A 110 -12.44 13.50 42.94
N PRO A 111 -13.47 12.81 43.46
CA PRO A 111 -13.58 11.34 43.40
C PRO A 111 -13.44 10.76 41.99
N SER A 112 -13.86 11.47 40.94
CA SER A 112 -13.72 11.02 39.54
C SER A 112 -12.26 10.86 39.08
N ARG A 113 -11.29 11.34 39.88
CA ARG A 113 -9.85 11.14 39.67
C ARG A 113 -9.42 9.73 40.05
N LEU A 114 -10.05 9.12 41.05
CA LEU A 114 -9.75 7.78 41.52
C LEU A 114 -10.32 6.74 40.56
N PHE A 115 -11.64 6.72 40.36
CA PHE A 115 -12.34 5.74 39.52
C PHE A 115 -13.39 6.37 38.62
N ARG A 116 -13.60 5.74 37.46
CA ARG A 116 -14.73 5.96 36.53
C ARG A 116 -15.16 4.61 35.94
N ASP A 117 -15.25 3.61 36.80
CA ASP A 117 -15.46 2.22 36.42
C ASP A 117 -16.96 1.92 36.24
N LEU A 118 -17.35 1.51 35.03
CA LEU A 118 -18.73 1.11 34.70
C LEU A 118 -19.15 -0.18 35.41
N THR A 119 -18.21 -1.08 35.70
CA THR A 119 -18.52 -2.39 36.30
C THR A 119 -18.82 -2.29 37.79
N ARG A 120 -18.52 -1.14 38.41
CA ARG A 120 -18.66 -0.87 39.85
C ARG A 120 -17.81 -1.76 40.76
N VAL A 121 -17.12 -2.75 40.20
CA VAL A 121 -16.31 -3.73 40.94
C VAL A 121 -15.07 -3.08 41.52
N GLN A 122 -14.37 -2.25 40.74
CA GLN A 122 -13.11 -1.65 41.19
C GLN A 122 -13.35 -0.52 42.21
N SER A 123 -14.40 0.28 42.01
CA SER A 123 -14.81 1.31 42.98
C SER A 123 -15.30 0.70 44.30
N ALA A 124 -16.09 -0.38 44.24
CA ALA A 124 -16.49 -1.12 45.44
C ALA A 124 -15.28 -1.72 46.18
N THR A 125 -14.35 -2.32 45.44
CA THR A 125 -13.12 -2.91 46.01
C THR A 125 -12.26 -1.84 46.69
N PHE A 126 -12.18 -0.63 46.12
CA PHE A 126 -11.45 0.48 46.73
C PHE A 126 -12.09 0.96 48.02
N VAL A 127 -13.42 1.17 48.00
CA VAL A 127 -14.15 1.63 49.19
C VAL A 127 -14.07 0.58 50.29
N ASP A 128 -14.28 -0.71 49.98
CA ASP A 128 -14.13 -1.81 50.92
C ASP A 128 -12.72 -1.87 51.54
N LEU A 129 -11.68 -1.66 50.73
CA LEU A 129 -10.31 -1.59 51.21
C LEU A 129 -10.11 -0.41 52.19
N CYS A 130 -10.63 0.77 51.85
CA CYS A 130 -10.54 1.95 52.72
C CYS A 130 -11.35 1.76 54.01
N THR A 131 -12.51 1.12 53.94
CA THR A 131 -13.34 0.77 55.10
C THR A 131 -12.63 -0.21 56.01
N LYS A 132 -12.09 -1.31 55.46
CA LYS A 132 -11.38 -2.35 56.22
C LYS A 132 -10.14 -1.82 56.94
N HIS A 133 -9.41 -0.92 56.30
CA HIS A 133 -8.19 -0.33 56.86
C HIS A 133 -8.42 1.00 57.59
N LYS A 134 -9.69 1.45 57.69
CA LYS A 134 -10.11 2.73 58.29
C LYS A 134 -9.32 3.94 57.75
N VAL A 135 -9.12 3.97 56.44
CA VAL A 135 -8.38 5.03 55.74
C VAL A 135 -9.34 6.11 55.27
N PRO A 136 -9.25 7.36 55.75
CA PRO A 136 -10.05 8.46 55.24
C PRO A 136 -9.65 8.86 53.82
N VAL A 137 -10.63 9.28 53.03
CA VAL A 137 -10.46 9.83 51.69
C VAL A 137 -10.83 11.31 51.70
N LEU A 138 -9.85 12.17 51.45
CA LEU A 138 -9.97 13.62 51.42
C LEU A 138 -10.20 14.08 49.99
N THR A 139 -11.30 14.79 49.76
CA THR A 139 -11.55 15.54 48.53
C THR A 139 -11.42 17.04 48.76
N TRP A 140 -11.46 17.82 47.69
CA TRP A 140 -11.51 19.28 47.83
C TRP A 140 -12.76 19.75 48.60
N THR A 141 -13.89 19.06 48.46
CA THR A 141 -15.17 19.50 49.04
C THR A 141 -15.50 18.81 50.35
N ARG A 142 -15.08 17.56 50.57
CA ARG A 142 -15.48 16.75 51.72
C ARG A 142 -14.39 15.76 52.14
N ILE A 143 -14.32 15.45 53.43
CA ILE A 143 -13.54 14.33 53.95
C ILE A 143 -14.50 13.17 54.20
N TYR A 144 -14.17 12.00 53.68
CA TYR A 144 -14.93 10.76 53.85
C TYR A 144 -14.18 9.86 54.83
N TRP A 145 -14.74 9.67 56.01
CA TRP A 145 -14.20 8.74 56.99
C TRP A 145 -14.70 7.34 56.70
N CYS A 146 -13.97 6.57 55.88
CA CYS A 146 -14.41 5.23 55.47
C CYS A 146 -14.57 4.22 56.63
N GLY A 147 -14.12 4.55 57.84
CA GLY A 147 -14.49 3.79 59.05
C GLY A 147 -15.98 3.89 59.41
N LYS A 148 -16.67 4.94 58.96
CA LYS A 148 -18.10 5.14 59.11
C LYS A 148 -18.83 4.62 57.88
N ARG A 149 -19.94 3.92 58.12
CA ARG A 149 -20.79 3.38 57.06
C ARG A 149 -21.38 4.48 56.18
N GLU A 150 -21.86 5.56 56.79
CA GLU A 150 -22.48 6.70 56.08
C GLU A 150 -21.52 7.37 55.10
N ASP A 151 -20.28 7.65 55.53
CA ASP A 151 -19.26 8.26 54.68
C ASP A 151 -18.73 7.30 53.61
N SER A 152 -18.66 5.99 53.91
CA SER A 152 -18.30 4.97 52.91
C SER A 152 -19.34 4.89 51.80
N THR A 153 -20.63 4.90 52.16
CA THR A 153 -21.74 4.92 51.19
C THR A 153 -21.72 6.21 50.38
N ALA A 154 -21.58 7.38 51.03
CA ALA A 154 -21.54 8.66 50.33
C ALA A 154 -20.35 8.80 49.37
N LEU A 155 -19.20 8.19 49.69
CA LEU A 155 -18.05 8.12 48.78
C LEU A 155 -18.36 7.21 47.58
N PHE A 156 -18.99 6.06 47.84
CA PHE A 156 -19.39 5.12 46.78
C PHE A 156 -20.42 5.75 45.82
N ASP A 157 -21.45 6.41 46.35
CA ASP A 157 -22.49 7.10 45.55
C ASP A 157 -21.87 8.18 44.64
N LYS A 158 -20.88 8.93 45.14
CA LYS A 158 -20.18 9.94 44.34
C LYS A 158 -19.30 9.35 43.25
N LEU A 159 -18.69 8.18 43.50
CA LEU A 159 -17.95 7.44 42.47
C LEU A 159 -18.91 6.87 41.40
N GLU A 160 -20.12 6.46 41.80
CA GLU A 160 -21.17 5.97 40.90
C GLU A 160 -21.76 7.10 40.04
N GLU A 161 -22.05 8.27 40.62
CA GLU A 161 -22.51 9.46 39.89
C GLU A 161 -21.51 9.88 38.80
N ALA A 162 -20.21 9.84 39.12
CA ALA A 162 -19.14 10.13 38.18
C ALA A 162 -19.04 9.10 37.04
N ALA A 163 -19.43 7.85 37.27
CA ALA A 163 -19.51 6.80 36.25
C ALA A 163 -20.76 6.98 35.37
N ASN A 164 -21.92 7.21 35.97
CA ASN A 164 -23.21 7.39 35.27
C ASN A 164 -23.20 8.59 34.32
N TYR A 165 -22.46 9.66 34.63
CA TYR A 165 -22.28 10.82 33.73
C TYR A 165 -21.74 10.42 32.34
N ILE A 166 -20.86 9.41 32.25
CA ILE A 166 -20.32 8.96 30.96
C ILE A 166 -21.40 8.27 30.13
N ASP A 167 -22.22 7.43 30.74
CA ASP A 167 -23.24 6.68 30.02
C ASP A 167 -24.43 7.57 29.65
N GLU A 168 -24.94 8.38 30.56
CA GLU A 168 -26.14 9.18 30.30
C GLU A 168 -25.85 10.44 29.48
N VAL A 169 -24.77 11.16 29.79
CA VAL A 169 -24.48 12.44 29.13
C VAL A 169 -23.62 12.23 27.90
N ILE A 170 -22.51 11.49 28.01
CA ILE A 170 -21.58 11.34 26.88
C ILE A 170 -22.11 10.36 25.85
N LYS A 171 -22.44 9.11 26.24
CA LYS A 171 -22.97 8.11 25.32
C LYS A 171 -24.45 8.32 24.99
N GLY A 172 -25.26 8.74 25.96
CA GLY A 172 -26.71 8.88 25.82
C GLY A 172 -27.17 10.16 25.12
N LYS A 173 -26.43 11.27 25.26
CA LYS A 173 -26.85 12.57 24.69
C LYS A 173 -25.85 13.14 23.68
N LEU A 174 -24.58 13.26 24.06
CA LEU A 174 -23.58 13.93 23.22
C LEU A 174 -23.19 13.13 21.98
N LEU A 175 -23.03 11.81 22.09
CA LEU A 175 -22.70 10.97 20.94
C LEU A 175 -23.85 10.93 19.90
N PRO A 176 -25.13 10.72 20.28
CA PRO A 176 -26.25 10.84 19.36
C PRO A 176 -26.39 12.25 18.74
N ALA A 177 -26.23 13.31 19.54
CA ALA A 177 -26.27 14.68 19.01
C ALA A 177 -25.15 14.94 17.99
N LYS A 178 -23.95 14.39 18.23
CA LYS A 178 -22.83 14.46 17.30
C LYS A 178 -23.10 13.67 16.02
N LEU A 179 -23.63 12.45 16.13
CA LEU A 179 -23.99 11.63 14.96
C LEU A 179 -25.07 12.33 14.12
N ARG A 180 -26.06 12.93 14.78
CA ARG A 180 -27.10 13.73 14.12
C ARG A 180 -26.50 14.93 13.37
N ALA A 181 -25.61 15.70 13.99
CA ALA A 181 -24.94 16.82 13.33
C ALA A 181 -24.05 16.37 12.14
N ILE A 182 -23.52 15.15 12.17
CA ILE A 182 -22.76 14.60 11.03
C ILE A 182 -23.71 14.21 9.90
N GLU A 183 -24.82 13.53 10.21
CA GLU A 183 -25.75 13.01 9.20
C GLU A 183 -26.65 14.09 8.60
N GLU A 184 -27.21 14.98 9.41
CA GLU A 184 -28.16 16.01 9.00
C GLU A 184 -27.43 17.28 8.50
N ASP A 185 -26.43 17.75 9.26
CA ASP A 185 -25.76 19.03 8.97
C ASP A 185 -24.44 18.86 8.19
N MET A 186 -24.10 17.62 7.79
CA MET A 186 -22.82 17.28 7.12
C MET A 186 -21.60 17.86 7.85
N SER A 187 -21.67 17.89 9.19
CA SER A 187 -20.67 18.53 10.02
C SER A 187 -19.49 17.59 10.31
N TYR A 188 -18.31 18.17 10.49
CA TYR A 188 -17.08 17.43 10.72
C TYR A 188 -17.09 16.69 12.07
N GLY A 189 -16.83 15.38 12.02
CA GLY A 189 -17.01 14.43 13.11
C GLY A 189 -15.79 14.28 14.03
N GLY A 190 -14.76 15.13 13.90
CA GLY A 190 -13.63 15.17 14.83
C GLY A 190 -12.56 14.08 14.64
N HIS A 191 -12.55 13.36 13.51
CA HIS A 191 -11.49 12.39 13.17
C HIS A 191 -10.28 13.07 12.51
N ALA A 192 -9.18 12.36 12.23
CA ALA A 192 -8.03 12.98 11.57
C ALA A 192 -8.43 13.68 10.25
N VAL A 193 -7.95 14.91 10.06
CA VAL A 193 -8.16 15.74 8.87
C VAL A 193 -7.16 15.30 7.80
N PRO A 194 -7.61 15.08 6.54
CA PRO A 194 -6.69 14.77 5.45
C PRO A 194 -5.72 15.93 5.19
N MET A 195 -4.48 15.61 4.85
CA MET A 195 -3.47 16.62 4.49
C MET A 195 -3.95 17.43 3.29
N GLY A 196 -3.83 18.75 3.30
CA GLY A 196 -4.42 19.59 2.24
C GLY A 196 -5.72 20.27 2.63
N TYR A 197 -6.31 19.91 3.77
CA TYR A 197 -7.49 20.58 4.32
C TYR A 197 -7.24 21.12 5.73
N VAL A 198 -8.04 22.12 6.09
CA VAL A 198 -8.27 22.60 7.46
C VAL A 198 -9.77 22.54 7.76
N VAL A 199 -10.12 22.50 9.04
CA VAL A 199 -11.53 22.54 9.47
C VAL A 199 -11.91 24.00 9.63
N PHE A 200 -12.85 24.46 8.81
CA PHE A 200 -13.44 25.79 8.91
C PHE A 200 -14.80 25.68 9.61
N THR A 201 -15.12 26.66 10.45
CA THR A 201 -16.45 26.77 11.06
C THR A 201 -17.17 27.90 10.34
N GLU A 202 -18.19 27.55 9.59
CA GLU A 202 -19.08 28.49 8.94
C GLU A 202 -20.07 28.99 9.99
N THR A 203 -19.92 30.23 10.45
CA THR A 203 -20.94 30.94 11.21
C THR A 203 -21.95 31.49 10.21
N GLY A 204 -23.11 30.86 10.11
CA GLY A 204 -24.25 31.43 9.40
C GLY A 204 -24.74 32.71 10.09
N ASN A 205 -25.61 33.46 9.41
CA ASN A 205 -26.42 34.49 10.06
C ASN A 205 -27.26 33.83 11.19
N ASP A 206 -27.70 34.61 12.20
CA ASP A 206 -28.25 34.22 13.51
C ASP A 206 -29.26 33.04 13.59
N GLU A 207 -29.75 32.50 12.47
CA GLU A 207 -30.66 31.35 12.40
C GLU A 207 -29.98 30.01 12.02
N ASP A 208 -28.77 30.02 11.45
CA ASP A 208 -28.06 28.80 11.01
C ASP A 208 -27.05 28.31 12.06
N ARG A 209 -27.16 27.03 12.43
CA ARG A 209 -26.22 26.40 13.36
C ARG A 209 -24.81 26.37 12.76
N PRO A 210 -23.75 26.64 13.55
CA PRO A 210 -22.39 26.68 13.03
C PRO A 210 -21.95 25.32 12.50
N ARG A 211 -21.71 25.23 11.19
CA ARG A 211 -21.30 24.01 10.49
C ARG A 211 -19.78 23.94 10.40
N LYS A 212 -19.21 22.76 10.66
CA LYS A 212 -17.77 22.52 10.48
C LYS A 212 -17.54 21.71 9.23
N HIS A 213 -16.76 22.21 8.29
CA HIS A 213 -16.46 21.50 7.04
C HIS A 213 -14.99 21.66 6.64
N TYR A 214 -14.55 20.90 5.64
CA TYR A 214 -13.21 21.02 5.11
C TYR A 214 -13.08 22.22 4.19
N LYS A 215 -11.97 22.95 4.34
CA LYS A 215 -11.56 24.04 3.46
C LYS A 215 -10.14 23.79 3.00
N ILE A 216 -9.87 24.03 1.71
CA ILE A 216 -8.57 23.75 1.10
C ILE A 216 -7.48 24.59 1.79
N TYR A 217 -6.40 23.91 2.17
CA TYR A 217 -5.17 24.50 2.67
C TYR A 217 -4.07 24.35 1.62
N GLU A 218 -3.93 25.40 0.80
CA GLU A 218 -3.15 25.37 -0.43
C GLU A 218 -1.67 24.92 -0.28
N PRO A 219 -0.93 25.29 0.79
CA PRO A 219 0.46 24.84 0.97
C PRO A 219 0.61 23.32 1.03
N HIS A 220 -0.41 22.60 1.50
CA HIS A 220 -0.43 21.14 1.51
C HIS A 220 -1.15 20.59 0.29
N ALA A 221 -2.24 21.23 -0.16
CA ALA A 221 -3.02 20.79 -1.31
C ALA A 221 -2.17 20.68 -2.58
N LYS A 222 -1.25 21.64 -2.82
CA LYS A 222 -0.30 21.57 -3.94
C LYS A 222 0.58 20.31 -3.92
N LEU A 223 0.99 19.87 -2.73
CA LEU A 223 1.82 18.67 -2.55
C LEU A 223 1.00 17.40 -2.75
N VAL A 224 -0.29 17.42 -2.36
CA VAL A 224 -1.22 16.33 -2.67
C VAL A 224 -1.43 16.20 -4.18
N ARG A 225 -1.72 17.30 -4.90
CA ARG A 225 -1.84 17.28 -6.37
C ARG A 225 -0.58 16.73 -7.02
N TRP A 226 0.60 17.16 -6.56
CA TRP A 226 1.88 16.64 -7.03
C TRP A 226 2.03 15.13 -6.78
N LEU A 227 1.64 14.61 -5.61
CA LEU A 227 1.72 13.18 -5.30
C LEU A 227 0.88 12.33 -6.27
N PHE A 228 -0.35 12.75 -6.55
CA PHE A 228 -1.23 12.04 -7.49
C PHE A 228 -0.67 12.07 -8.92
N LYS A 229 -0.28 13.25 -9.40
CA LYS A 229 0.36 13.39 -10.71
C LYS A 229 1.63 12.55 -10.82
N ARG A 230 2.49 12.60 -9.79
CA ARG A 230 3.74 11.83 -9.76
C ARG A 230 3.50 10.33 -9.70
N PHE A 231 2.47 9.88 -8.99
CA PHE A 231 2.09 8.46 -8.97
C PHE A 231 1.68 7.98 -10.37
N ARG A 232 0.94 8.80 -11.12
CA ARG A 232 0.56 8.52 -12.51
C ARG A 232 1.77 8.52 -13.45
N GLU A 233 2.67 9.49 -13.33
CA GLU A 233 3.95 9.54 -14.07
C GLU A 233 4.83 8.30 -13.84
N LEU A 234 4.69 7.66 -12.68
CA LEU A 234 5.41 6.42 -12.32
C LEU A 234 4.64 5.15 -12.67
N ASP A 235 3.61 5.23 -13.53
CA ASP A 235 2.70 4.14 -13.91
C ASP A 235 2.12 3.36 -12.71
N GLY A 236 1.78 4.09 -11.64
CA GLY A 236 1.25 3.50 -10.42
C GLY A 236 2.27 2.70 -9.59
N ASN A 237 3.57 2.89 -9.82
CA ASN A 237 4.63 2.22 -9.07
C ASN A 237 4.81 2.83 -7.67
N LEU A 238 4.03 2.31 -6.71
CA LEU A 238 4.03 2.77 -5.32
C LEU A 238 5.40 2.60 -4.63
N ALA A 239 6.17 1.57 -4.98
CA ALA A 239 7.48 1.31 -4.36
C ALA A 239 8.54 2.33 -4.81
N ARG A 240 8.46 2.77 -6.08
CA ARG A 240 9.32 3.83 -6.62
C ARG A 240 8.95 5.19 -6.05
N LEU A 241 7.65 5.51 -5.99
CA LEU A 241 7.18 6.73 -5.32
C LEU A 241 7.65 6.76 -3.86
N GLY A 242 7.48 5.67 -3.13
CA GLY A 242 7.92 5.59 -1.73
C GLY A 242 9.44 5.69 -1.52
N ARG A 243 10.26 5.32 -2.52
CA ARG A 243 11.72 5.55 -2.49
C ARG A 243 12.05 7.01 -2.78
N GLU A 244 11.46 7.58 -3.84
CA GLU A 244 11.65 8.98 -4.21
C GLU A 244 11.28 9.93 -3.06
N LEU A 245 10.17 9.68 -2.36
CA LEU A 245 9.76 10.48 -1.19
C LEU A 245 10.75 10.37 -0.02
N ARG A 246 11.37 9.19 0.15
CA ARG A 246 12.36 8.96 1.21
C ARG A 246 13.67 9.68 0.89
N ASP A 247 14.14 9.54 -0.34
CA ASP A 247 15.44 10.07 -0.78
C ASP A 247 15.41 11.60 -0.87
N SER A 248 14.27 12.17 -1.28
CA SER A 248 14.04 13.63 -1.27
C SER A 248 13.76 14.20 0.13
N GLY A 249 13.52 13.36 1.14
CA GLY A 249 13.12 13.81 2.47
C GLY A 249 11.75 14.51 2.49
N PHE A 250 10.82 14.06 1.64
CA PHE A 250 9.52 14.69 1.45
C PHE A 250 8.73 14.83 2.77
N LYS A 251 8.27 16.06 3.02
CA LYS A 251 7.46 16.41 4.19
C LYS A 251 6.44 17.50 3.83
N PHE A 252 5.26 17.42 4.42
CA PHE A 252 4.35 18.56 4.40
C PHE A 252 4.87 19.63 5.39
N PRO A 253 4.85 20.92 5.02
CA PRO A 253 5.33 21.99 5.89
C PRO A 253 4.45 22.20 7.12
N ALA A 254 4.91 22.99 8.09
CA ALA A 254 4.08 23.42 9.22
C ALA A 254 2.81 24.13 8.74
N PHE A 255 1.70 23.96 9.46
CA PHE A 255 0.53 24.81 9.26
C PHE A 255 0.87 26.24 9.68
N THR A 256 0.70 27.17 8.75
CA THR A 256 0.84 28.62 8.96
C THR A 256 -0.49 29.31 8.65
N ARG A 257 -0.78 30.41 9.36
CA ARG A 257 -2.00 31.22 9.18
C ARG A 257 -3.30 30.43 9.38
N VAL A 258 -3.32 29.54 10.37
CA VAL A 258 -4.52 28.81 10.81
C VAL A 258 -4.80 29.14 12.27
N GLU A 259 -6.05 29.41 12.63
CA GLU A 259 -6.44 29.72 14.02
C GLU A 259 -6.19 28.52 14.94
N LYS A 260 -6.50 27.32 14.44
CA LYS A 260 -6.33 26.06 15.16
C LYS A 260 -5.69 25.03 14.24
N ILE A 261 -4.56 24.50 14.68
CA ILE A 261 -3.87 23.43 13.96
C ILE A 261 -4.79 22.20 13.94
N PRO A 262 -5.14 21.68 12.75
CA PRO A 262 -6.01 20.51 12.65
C PRO A 262 -5.32 19.26 13.19
N HIS A 263 -6.12 18.34 13.74
CA HIS A 263 -5.63 17.01 14.10
C HIS A 263 -5.44 16.20 12.81
N VAL A 264 -4.21 15.90 12.44
CA VAL A 264 -3.86 15.14 11.23
C VAL A 264 -3.27 13.77 11.60
N GLY A 265 -3.35 12.81 10.68
CA GLY A 265 -2.84 11.44 10.90
C GLY A 265 -1.31 11.32 10.85
N LEU A 266 -0.60 12.30 10.30
CA LEU A 266 0.86 12.31 10.23
C LEU A 266 1.47 12.91 11.51
N ARG A 267 2.58 12.35 11.99
CA ARG A 267 3.29 12.85 13.17
C ARG A 267 4.23 13.98 12.80
N TRP A 268 4.31 15.00 13.65
CA TRP A 268 5.25 16.10 13.54
C TRP A 268 6.66 15.66 13.96
N ASP A 269 7.68 15.97 13.15
CA ASP A 269 9.08 15.59 13.43
C ASP A 269 9.99 16.76 13.90
N GLY A 270 9.42 17.94 14.10
CA GLY A 270 10.15 19.17 14.41
C GLY A 270 10.28 20.12 13.22
N SER A 271 10.27 19.59 11.99
CA SER A 271 10.44 20.37 10.76
C SER A 271 9.26 20.30 9.80
N GLY A 272 8.49 19.21 9.87
CA GLY A 272 7.36 18.96 8.98
C GLY A 272 6.56 17.74 9.40
N TYR A 273 5.62 17.36 8.55
CA TYR A 273 4.90 16.10 8.61
C TYR A 273 5.43 15.16 7.52
N PRO A 274 6.40 14.27 7.83
CA PRO A 274 7.02 13.41 6.84
C PRO A 274 6.09 12.27 6.41
N LEU A 275 6.07 11.97 5.11
CA LEU A 275 5.28 10.87 4.53
C LEU A 275 6.21 9.69 4.23
N ARG A 276 6.47 8.84 5.23
CA ARG A 276 7.51 7.78 5.16
C ARG A 276 6.96 6.36 4.96
N THR A 277 5.71 6.11 5.37
CA THR A 277 5.18 4.76 5.47
C THR A 277 4.33 4.41 4.25
N ARG A 278 4.43 3.17 3.78
CA ARG A 278 3.61 2.67 2.67
C ARG A 278 2.10 2.83 2.95
N PRO A 279 1.57 2.49 4.15
CA PRO A 279 0.16 2.75 4.46
C PRO A 279 -0.21 4.23 4.44
N GLY A 280 0.70 5.13 4.83
CA GLY A 280 0.45 6.58 4.78
C GLY A 280 0.33 7.09 3.35
N ILE A 281 1.17 6.60 2.43
CA ILE A 281 1.11 6.98 1.01
C ILE A 281 -0.17 6.45 0.38
N ILE A 282 -0.51 5.17 0.60
CA ILE A 282 -1.78 4.59 0.13
C ILE A 282 -2.95 5.38 0.70
N GLY A 283 -2.94 5.64 2.01
CA GLY A 283 -4.00 6.38 2.69
C GLY A 283 -4.22 7.79 2.16
N ILE A 284 -3.21 8.44 1.56
CA ILE A 284 -3.40 9.70 0.82
C ILE A 284 -3.95 9.41 -0.58
N LEU A 285 -3.34 8.49 -1.33
CA LEU A 285 -3.71 8.20 -2.72
C LEU A 285 -5.11 7.57 -2.88
N THR A 286 -5.73 7.07 -1.80
CA THR A 286 -7.08 6.47 -1.83
C THR A 286 -8.10 7.27 -1.02
N ASN A 287 -7.75 8.41 -0.45
CA ASN A 287 -8.68 9.17 0.38
C ASN A 287 -9.72 9.91 -0.46
N ARG A 288 -10.97 9.45 -0.40
CA ARG A 288 -12.10 10.02 -1.15
C ARG A 288 -12.41 11.48 -0.76
N ALA A 289 -11.88 11.99 0.36
CA ALA A 289 -11.95 13.41 0.67
C ALA A 289 -11.33 14.29 -0.41
N TYR A 290 -10.33 13.82 -1.16
CA TYR A 290 -9.68 14.63 -2.20
C TYR A 290 -10.55 14.89 -3.43
N ILE A 291 -11.64 14.14 -3.60
CA ILE A 291 -12.67 14.35 -4.64
C ILE A 291 -13.95 14.99 -4.08
N GLY A 292 -13.89 15.58 -2.89
CA GLY A 292 -15.03 16.30 -2.27
C GLY A 292 -16.01 15.42 -1.50
N TRP A 293 -15.71 14.13 -1.31
CA TRP A 293 -16.58 13.22 -0.57
C TRP A 293 -16.30 13.27 0.92
N TYR A 294 -17.35 13.25 1.74
CA TYR A 294 -17.23 13.15 3.19
C TYR A 294 -17.81 11.81 3.66
N LEU A 295 -16.94 11.02 4.29
CA LEU A 295 -17.25 9.71 4.84
C LEU A 295 -17.03 9.74 6.34
N PHE A 296 -17.90 9.04 7.07
CA PHE A 296 -17.77 8.89 8.51
C PHE A 296 -17.76 7.40 8.87
N SER A 297 -16.71 6.99 9.58
CA SER A 297 -16.57 5.63 10.11
C SER A 297 -16.89 5.61 11.59
N LYS A 298 -17.70 4.64 12.02
CA LYS A 298 -18.01 4.39 13.42
C LYS A 298 -17.71 2.92 13.73
N THR A 299 -16.95 2.70 14.80
CA THR A 299 -16.78 1.36 15.38
C THR A 299 -18.00 1.03 16.23
N LEU A 300 -18.63 -0.11 15.95
CA LEU A 300 -19.71 -0.68 16.74
C LEU A 300 -19.14 -1.37 18.00
N GLU A 301 -20.03 -1.74 18.92
CA GLU A 301 -19.65 -2.35 20.20
C GLU A 301 -18.98 -3.72 20.05
N ASP A 302 -19.27 -4.42 18.95
CA ASP A 302 -18.67 -5.70 18.55
C ASP A 302 -17.26 -5.54 17.92
N GLY A 303 -16.77 -4.30 17.78
CA GLY A 303 -15.49 -3.99 17.15
C GLY A 303 -15.56 -3.82 15.62
N THR A 304 -16.74 -3.98 15.01
CA THR A 304 -16.92 -3.81 13.56
C THR A 304 -16.89 -2.34 13.19
N GLU A 305 -16.02 -1.93 12.25
CA GLU A 305 -16.05 -0.58 11.67
C GLU A 305 -17.05 -0.49 10.52
N VAL A 306 -18.04 0.39 10.67
CA VAL A 306 -19.00 0.72 9.63
C VAL A 306 -18.67 2.10 9.08
N THR A 307 -18.46 2.19 7.77
CA THR A 307 -18.19 3.44 7.06
C THR A 307 -19.40 3.84 6.24
N LYS A 308 -19.92 5.05 6.46
CA LYS A 308 -21.06 5.61 5.73
C LYS A 308 -20.62 6.81 4.90
N ILE A 309 -21.06 6.87 3.65
CA ILE A 309 -20.91 8.06 2.80
C ILE A 309 -21.98 9.07 3.25
N ILE A 310 -21.54 10.21 3.78
CA ILE A 310 -22.44 11.27 4.26
C ILE A 310 -22.83 12.18 3.10
N SER A 311 -21.85 12.61 2.29
CA SER A 311 -22.09 13.42 1.10
C SER A 311 -20.98 13.22 0.07
N LYS A 312 -21.31 13.26 -1.22
CA LYS A 312 -20.36 13.21 -2.35
C LYS A 312 -19.86 14.60 -2.77
N GLN A 313 -20.42 15.68 -2.21
CA GLN A 313 -20.10 17.07 -2.51
C GLN A 313 -20.10 17.91 -1.22
N ALA A 314 -19.34 17.46 -0.23
CA ALA A 314 -19.33 18.10 1.09
C ALA A 314 -18.43 19.35 1.15
N HIS A 315 -17.39 19.37 0.31
CA HIS A 315 -16.34 20.39 0.27
C HIS A 315 -15.60 20.35 -1.08
N ASP A 316 -14.80 21.36 -1.37
CA ASP A 316 -14.08 21.49 -2.64
C ASP A 316 -13.03 20.38 -2.84
N PRO A 317 -12.98 19.75 -4.04
CA PRO A 317 -11.97 18.75 -4.36
C PRO A 317 -10.58 19.37 -4.51
N ILE A 318 -9.53 18.62 -4.14
CA ILE A 318 -8.14 19.01 -4.37
C ILE A 318 -7.59 18.37 -5.64
N VAL A 319 -8.01 17.15 -5.94
CA VAL A 319 -7.44 16.29 -7.00
C VAL A 319 -8.48 16.09 -8.11
N PRO A 320 -8.11 16.22 -9.39
CA PRO A 320 -9.00 15.89 -10.51
C PRO A 320 -9.46 14.42 -10.46
N MET A 321 -10.68 14.16 -10.91
CA MET A 321 -11.27 12.81 -10.85
C MET A 321 -10.40 11.76 -11.57
N GLY A 322 -9.83 12.08 -12.74
CA GLY A 322 -9.00 11.14 -13.51
C GLY A 322 -7.76 10.68 -12.75
N ASP A 323 -7.00 11.60 -12.15
CA ASP A 323 -5.80 11.26 -11.37
C ASP A 323 -6.16 10.47 -10.10
N PHE A 324 -7.28 10.84 -9.47
CA PHE A 324 -7.78 10.11 -8.31
C PHE A 324 -8.19 8.68 -8.68
N MET A 325 -8.98 8.50 -9.73
CA MET A 325 -9.47 7.19 -10.18
C MET A 325 -8.33 6.29 -10.62
N TYR A 326 -7.32 6.84 -11.31
CA TYR A 326 -6.10 6.11 -11.67
C TYR A 326 -5.38 5.56 -10.43
N ALA A 327 -5.26 6.36 -9.37
CA ALA A 327 -4.63 5.91 -8.13
C ALA A 327 -5.52 4.92 -7.36
N TYR A 328 -6.81 5.21 -7.28
CA TYR A 328 -7.78 4.47 -6.50
C TYR A 328 -8.03 3.06 -7.04
N SER A 329 -8.22 2.90 -8.35
CA SER A 329 -8.44 1.58 -8.99
C SER A 329 -7.24 0.63 -8.85
N ARG A 330 -6.03 1.16 -8.76
CA ARG A 330 -4.79 0.36 -8.60
C ARG A 330 -4.51 -0.02 -7.15
N LEU A 331 -4.84 0.86 -6.21
CA LEU A 331 -4.43 0.72 -4.81
C LEU A 331 -5.53 0.20 -3.88
N SER A 332 -6.78 0.61 -4.11
CA SER A 332 -7.92 0.24 -3.27
C SER A 332 -8.37 -1.19 -3.53
N SER A 333 -8.79 -1.89 -2.46
CA SER A 333 -9.44 -3.21 -2.55
C SER A 333 -10.93 -3.11 -2.88
N THR A 334 -11.51 -1.92 -2.79
CA THR A 334 -12.94 -1.67 -3.05
C THR A 334 -13.13 -0.53 -4.03
N THR A 335 -14.20 -0.59 -4.81
CA THR A 335 -14.68 0.48 -5.69
C THR A 335 -15.17 1.67 -4.86
N LEU A 336 -15.56 2.78 -5.51
CA LEU A 336 -16.07 3.95 -4.80
C LEU A 336 -17.39 3.67 -4.05
N ASP A 337 -18.18 2.73 -4.55
CA ASP A 337 -19.47 2.36 -3.97
C ASP A 337 -19.35 1.29 -2.87
N GLY A 338 -18.14 0.72 -2.68
CA GLY A 338 -17.83 -0.21 -1.59
C GLY A 338 -17.73 -1.67 -2.00
N GLU A 339 -18.02 -1.99 -3.26
CA GLU A 339 -17.89 -3.34 -3.81
C GLU A 339 -16.43 -3.78 -3.97
N PRO A 340 -16.11 -5.09 -4.02
CA PRO A 340 -14.77 -5.58 -4.32
C PRO A 340 -14.24 -5.02 -5.65
N ASN A 341 -13.00 -4.55 -5.66
CA ASN A 341 -12.34 -4.06 -6.87
C ASN A 341 -11.72 -5.22 -7.65
N GLU A 342 -12.48 -5.78 -8.61
CA GLU A 342 -12.05 -6.91 -9.45
C GLU A 342 -11.04 -6.51 -10.53
N ASP A 343 -11.07 -5.26 -10.98
CA ASP A 343 -10.20 -4.71 -12.03
C ASP A 343 -8.80 -4.32 -11.52
N ARG A 344 -8.44 -4.71 -10.30
CA ARG A 344 -7.17 -4.34 -9.70
C ARG A 344 -6.02 -4.99 -10.49
N PRO A 345 -5.14 -4.21 -11.15
CA PRO A 345 -4.02 -4.79 -11.89
C PRO A 345 -3.12 -5.60 -10.95
N LYS A 346 -2.73 -6.80 -11.40
CA LYS A 346 -1.83 -7.68 -10.65
C LYS A 346 -0.55 -6.90 -10.32
N VAL A 347 -0.35 -6.60 -9.03
CA VAL A 347 0.80 -5.81 -8.56
C VAL A 347 2.09 -6.55 -8.89
N GLU A 348 2.95 -5.95 -9.73
CA GLU A 348 4.32 -6.41 -9.98
C GLU A 348 5.08 -6.46 -8.63
N GLN A 349 5.21 -7.64 -8.03
CA GLN A 349 5.97 -7.83 -6.79
C GLN A 349 7.47 -7.75 -7.10
N ARG A 350 8.06 -6.57 -6.92
CA ARG A 350 9.51 -6.38 -7.04
C ARG A 350 10.22 -6.54 -5.69
N TYR A 351 11.04 -7.57 -5.56
CA TYR A 351 12.03 -7.67 -4.48
C TYR A 351 13.29 -6.87 -4.87
N GLY A 352 13.45 -5.70 -4.25
CA GLY A 352 14.74 -5.19 -3.77
C GLY A 352 15.77 -4.58 -4.74
N VAL A 353 15.77 -4.87 -6.04
CA VAL A 353 16.78 -4.32 -6.98
C VAL A 353 16.11 -3.91 -8.29
N ALA A 354 16.52 -2.78 -8.88
CA ALA A 354 16.06 -2.38 -10.20
C ALA A 354 16.71 -3.30 -11.24
N CYS A 355 15.89 -3.93 -12.07
CA CYS A 355 16.32 -4.71 -13.22
C CYS A 355 15.46 -4.21 -14.39
N ASP A 356 16.13 -3.71 -15.42
CA ASP A 356 15.51 -3.14 -16.61
C ASP A 356 15.10 -4.30 -17.52
N ALA A 357 13.88 -4.79 -17.27
CA ALA A 357 13.29 -5.96 -17.91
C ALA A 357 12.10 -5.56 -18.80
N LEU A 358 12.30 -5.64 -20.12
CA LEU A 358 11.41 -5.16 -21.17
C LEU A 358 10.11 -5.98 -21.22
N LEU A 359 10.24 -7.31 -21.19
CA LEU A 359 9.12 -8.26 -21.25
C LEU A 359 8.45 -8.52 -19.89
N GLU A 360 8.80 -7.75 -18.84
CA GLU A 360 8.19 -7.91 -17.51
C GLU A 360 6.68 -7.64 -17.56
N GLY A 361 5.89 -8.62 -17.12
CA GLY A 361 4.42 -8.56 -17.09
C GLY A 361 3.75 -9.04 -18.38
N VAL A 362 4.50 -9.36 -19.43
CA VAL A 362 3.99 -9.91 -20.71
C VAL A 362 4.49 -11.34 -20.95
N LEU A 363 5.62 -11.72 -20.36
CA LEU A 363 6.27 -13.02 -20.53
C LEU A 363 5.66 -14.13 -19.66
N GLU A 364 5.39 -15.26 -20.30
CA GLU A 364 4.88 -16.49 -19.69
C GLU A 364 5.64 -17.71 -20.23
N SER A 365 5.57 -18.83 -19.51
CA SER A 365 6.20 -20.10 -19.89
C SER A 365 5.25 -21.24 -19.56
N ASN A 366 4.82 -22.00 -20.58
CA ASN A 366 3.85 -23.10 -20.42
C ASN A 366 2.57 -22.68 -19.66
N GLY A 367 2.10 -21.44 -19.89
CA GLY A 367 0.94 -20.87 -19.19
C GLY A 367 1.20 -20.39 -17.75
N ASN A 368 2.43 -20.54 -17.25
CA ASN A 368 2.84 -20.00 -15.95
C ASN A 368 3.46 -18.61 -16.11
N PRO A 369 3.21 -17.68 -15.18
CA PRO A 369 3.82 -16.37 -15.20
C PRO A 369 5.34 -16.46 -15.00
N VAL A 370 6.09 -15.67 -15.77
CA VAL A 370 7.55 -15.55 -15.62
C VAL A 370 7.87 -14.29 -14.82
N TYR A 371 8.73 -14.45 -13.81
CA TYR A 371 9.09 -13.38 -12.89
C TYR A 371 10.50 -12.87 -13.13
N VAL A 372 10.72 -11.56 -12.96
CA VAL A 372 12.06 -10.98 -13.00
C VAL A 372 12.72 -11.10 -11.63
N MET A 373 13.83 -11.82 -11.58
CA MET A 373 14.66 -11.96 -10.38
C MET A 373 15.83 -10.98 -10.46
N ALA A 374 15.64 -9.77 -9.93
CA ALA A 374 16.60 -8.68 -10.08
C ALA A 374 18.01 -8.99 -9.52
N VAL A 375 18.13 -9.84 -8.48
CA VAL A 375 19.43 -10.30 -7.96
C VAL A 375 20.19 -11.16 -8.98
N LYS A 376 19.47 -11.90 -9.82
CA LYS A 376 20.04 -12.81 -10.83
C LYS A 376 20.08 -12.19 -12.22
N ASP A 377 19.53 -10.98 -12.40
CA ASP A 377 19.33 -10.34 -13.71
C ASP A 377 18.70 -11.29 -14.73
N ALA A 378 17.68 -12.04 -14.29
CA ALA A 378 17.10 -13.15 -15.04
C ALA A 378 15.58 -13.21 -14.95
N TYR A 379 14.94 -13.55 -16.07
CA TYR A 379 13.58 -14.06 -16.14
C TYR A 379 13.55 -15.49 -15.59
N VAL A 380 12.61 -15.78 -14.70
CA VAL A 380 12.49 -17.06 -14.00
C VAL A 380 11.05 -17.55 -14.03
N ALA A 381 10.81 -18.65 -14.74
CA ALA A 381 9.56 -19.39 -14.69
C ALA A 381 9.54 -20.26 -13.43
N ARG A 382 8.44 -20.21 -12.68
CA ARG A 382 8.24 -21.03 -11.48
C ARG A 382 6.98 -21.86 -11.60
N THR A 383 7.07 -23.12 -11.22
CA THR A 383 5.94 -24.03 -11.14
C THR A 383 5.67 -24.45 -9.71
N HIS A 384 4.41 -24.81 -9.45
CA HIS A 384 3.92 -25.28 -8.15
C HIS A 384 3.46 -26.74 -8.18
N ALA A 385 3.86 -27.50 -9.21
CA ALA A 385 3.35 -28.84 -9.50
C ALA A 385 3.53 -29.85 -8.35
N SER A 386 4.50 -29.65 -7.45
CA SER A 386 4.80 -30.53 -6.33
C SER A 386 4.52 -29.93 -4.94
N GLY A 387 3.86 -28.77 -4.86
CA GLY A 387 3.69 -28.02 -3.60
C GLY A 387 4.97 -27.28 -3.13
N TRP A 388 6.10 -27.47 -3.81
CA TRP A 388 7.35 -26.76 -3.60
C TRP A 388 7.66 -25.82 -4.77
N LYS A 389 8.38 -24.72 -4.50
CA LYS A 389 8.78 -23.74 -5.52
C LYS A 389 9.95 -24.30 -6.34
N THR A 390 9.68 -24.85 -7.52
CA THR A 390 10.72 -25.28 -8.47
C THR A 390 10.90 -24.24 -9.56
N THR A 391 12.16 -23.97 -9.92
CA THR A 391 12.49 -23.12 -11.08
C THR A 391 12.51 -24.00 -12.31
N GLU A 392 11.62 -23.75 -13.26
CA GLU A 392 11.51 -24.52 -14.51
C GLU A 392 12.48 -23.98 -15.56
N LEU A 393 12.49 -22.66 -15.73
CA LEU A 393 13.32 -21.97 -16.72
C LEU A 393 13.94 -20.72 -16.10
N SER A 394 15.20 -20.46 -16.44
CA SER A 394 15.86 -19.19 -16.11
C SER A 394 16.66 -18.67 -17.31
N VAL A 395 16.40 -17.43 -17.70
CA VAL A 395 17.04 -16.79 -18.86
C VAL A 395 17.51 -15.39 -18.48
N GLN A 396 18.70 -14.98 -18.91
CA GLN A 396 19.21 -13.64 -18.62
C GLN A 396 18.36 -12.56 -19.31
N VAL A 397 18.04 -11.50 -18.56
CA VAL A 397 17.20 -10.39 -19.03
C VAL A 397 17.82 -9.74 -20.26
N LYS A 398 19.11 -9.38 -20.18
CA LYS A 398 19.83 -8.71 -21.29
C LYS A 398 19.79 -9.48 -22.59
N THR A 399 19.98 -10.80 -22.53
CA THR A 399 19.98 -11.65 -23.74
C THR A 399 18.59 -11.73 -24.33
N LEU A 400 17.57 -11.97 -23.50
CA LEU A 400 16.20 -12.14 -23.99
C LEU A 400 15.63 -10.82 -24.53
N ASP A 401 15.80 -9.72 -23.80
CA ASP A 401 15.27 -8.41 -24.20
C ASP A 401 15.95 -7.86 -25.44
N LYS A 402 17.26 -8.08 -25.60
CA LYS A 402 17.97 -7.72 -26.84
C LYS A 402 17.36 -8.45 -28.03
N VAL A 403 17.22 -9.77 -27.93
CA VAL A 403 16.69 -10.60 -29.01
C VAL A 403 15.23 -10.26 -29.32
N ALA A 404 14.41 -10.02 -28.29
CA ALA A 404 13.01 -9.62 -28.47
C ALA A 404 12.85 -8.21 -29.06
N SER A 405 13.66 -7.24 -28.63
CA SER A 405 13.62 -5.88 -29.17
C SER A 405 14.08 -5.83 -30.62
N GLU A 406 15.15 -6.55 -31.00
CA GLU A 406 15.59 -6.66 -32.39
C GLU A 406 14.47 -7.20 -33.31
N ALA A 407 13.76 -8.24 -32.86
CA ALA A 407 12.65 -8.81 -33.63
C ALA A 407 11.44 -7.87 -33.72
N LEU A 408 11.10 -7.20 -32.60
CA LEU A 408 10.01 -6.24 -32.56
C LEU A 408 10.29 -5.04 -33.49
N ILE A 409 11.49 -4.48 -33.45
CA ILE A 409 11.90 -3.37 -34.33
C ILE A 409 11.84 -3.81 -35.79
N ALA A 410 12.34 -5.01 -36.12
CA ALA A 410 12.28 -5.53 -37.48
C ALA A 410 10.83 -5.70 -37.97
N PHE A 411 9.92 -6.15 -37.08
CA PHE A 411 8.50 -6.23 -37.38
C PHE A 411 7.89 -4.84 -37.62
N LEU A 412 8.12 -3.88 -36.72
CA LEU A 412 7.62 -2.51 -36.87
C LEU A 412 8.16 -1.84 -38.14
N ALA A 413 9.45 -1.97 -38.44
CA ALA A 413 10.04 -1.46 -39.66
C ALA A 413 9.44 -2.11 -40.93
N SER A 414 9.09 -3.41 -40.86
CA SER A 414 8.42 -4.09 -41.97
C SER A 414 6.99 -3.61 -42.20
N LEU A 415 6.30 -3.16 -41.14
CA LEU A 415 4.99 -2.53 -41.25
C LEU A 415 5.12 -1.11 -41.84
N GLU A 416 6.07 -0.32 -41.36
CA GLU A 416 6.33 1.03 -41.86
C GLU A 416 6.70 1.04 -43.35
N LEU A 417 7.49 0.07 -43.81
CA LEU A 417 7.81 -0.08 -45.24
C LEU A 417 6.58 -0.44 -46.10
N LYS A 418 5.64 -1.24 -45.57
CA LYS A 418 4.37 -1.54 -46.27
C LYS A 418 3.48 -0.30 -46.34
N HIS A 419 3.46 0.49 -45.26
CA HIS A 419 2.77 1.76 -45.19
C HIS A 419 3.26 2.72 -46.29
N GLN A 420 4.57 2.93 -46.36
CA GLN A 420 5.21 3.80 -47.36
C GLN A 420 5.04 3.30 -48.81
N ALA A 421 4.89 1.99 -49.01
CA ALA A 421 4.63 1.38 -50.31
C ALA A 421 3.15 1.42 -50.75
N GLY A 422 2.23 1.89 -49.89
CA GLY A 422 0.80 2.02 -50.21
C GLY A 422 0.05 0.70 -50.35
N ILE A 423 0.61 -0.42 -49.88
CA ILE A 423 0.02 -1.76 -49.98
C ILE A 423 -0.86 -2.00 -48.74
N GLU A 424 -2.17 -2.16 -48.99
CA GLU A 424 -3.28 -2.41 -48.04
C GLU A 424 -2.90 -2.53 -46.57
N ASP A 425 -2.79 -1.37 -45.94
CA ASP A 425 -2.51 -1.24 -44.53
C ASP A 425 -3.83 -1.20 -43.75
N LYS A 426 -4.40 -2.37 -43.49
CA LYS A 426 -5.59 -2.49 -42.63
C LYS A 426 -5.33 -1.90 -41.24
N LEU A 427 -4.08 -1.84 -40.79
CA LEU A 427 -3.71 -1.37 -39.46
C LEU A 427 -3.86 0.15 -39.33
N TYR A 428 -3.18 0.92 -40.17
CA TYR A 428 -3.27 2.37 -40.13
C TYR A 428 -4.64 2.86 -40.61
N LYS A 429 -5.28 2.14 -41.54
CA LYS A 429 -6.69 2.42 -41.89
C LYS A 429 -7.64 2.11 -40.74
N GLN A 430 -7.44 1.00 -39.99
CA GLN A 430 -8.28 0.68 -38.83
C GLN A 430 -7.99 1.62 -37.67
N ALA A 431 -6.73 1.89 -37.33
CA ALA A 431 -6.33 2.84 -36.30
C ALA A 431 -6.89 4.22 -36.59
N LYS A 432 -6.74 4.71 -37.83
CA LYS A 432 -7.35 5.97 -38.28
C LYS A 432 -8.88 5.92 -38.30
N SER A 433 -9.50 4.83 -38.74
CA SER A 433 -10.97 4.71 -38.72
C SER A 433 -11.53 4.56 -37.30
N ILE A 434 -10.79 3.96 -36.38
CA ILE A 434 -11.12 3.85 -34.95
C ILE A 434 -10.96 5.24 -34.34
N GLN A 435 -9.89 5.96 -34.66
CA GLN A 435 -9.69 7.34 -34.23
C GLN A 435 -10.80 8.25 -34.75
N GLU A 436 -11.13 8.19 -36.06
CA GLU A 436 -12.23 8.95 -36.65
C GLU A 436 -13.59 8.56 -36.06
N HIS A 437 -13.87 7.26 -35.84
CA HIS A 437 -15.11 6.80 -35.22
C HIS A 437 -15.18 7.19 -33.74
N LYS A 438 -14.05 7.23 -33.03
CA LYS A 438 -13.96 7.65 -31.63
C LYS A 438 -14.05 9.15 -31.47
N GLU A 439 -13.46 9.93 -32.38
CA GLU A 439 -13.66 11.38 -32.49
C GLU A 439 -15.12 11.71 -32.78
N GLN A 440 -15.77 10.98 -33.70
CA GLN A 440 -17.21 11.13 -33.95
C GLN A 440 -18.07 10.73 -32.74
N GLU A 441 -17.66 9.70 -32.00
CA GLU A 441 -18.31 9.29 -30.75
C GLU A 441 -18.15 10.37 -29.66
N ILE A 442 -16.97 10.98 -29.53
CA ILE A 442 -16.70 12.12 -28.62
C ILE A 442 -17.59 13.31 -28.99
N VAL A 443 -17.63 13.70 -30.27
CA VAL A 443 -18.50 14.79 -30.76
C VAL A 443 -19.97 14.50 -30.46
N SER A 444 -20.43 13.26 -30.68
CA SER A 444 -21.81 12.85 -30.35
C SER A 444 -22.10 12.89 -28.85
N LEU A 445 -21.14 12.50 -28.01
CA LEU A 445 -21.26 12.56 -26.55
C LEU A 445 -21.25 14.00 -26.02
N ASP A 446 -20.46 14.90 -26.63
CA ASP A 446 -20.46 16.34 -26.33
C ASP A 446 -21.82 16.98 -26.66
N GLU A 447 -22.42 16.65 -27.82
CA GLU A 447 -23.77 17.09 -28.17
C GLU A 447 -24.83 16.56 -27.18
N GLN A 448 -24.70 15.30 -26.74
CA GLN A 448 -25.59 14.74 -25.71
C GLN A 448 -25.40 15.43 -24.36
N LEU A 449 -24.17 15.77 -23.99
CA LEU A 449 -23.85 16.49 -22.77
C LEU A 449 -24.47 17.89 -22.77
N GLU A 450 -24.33 18.64 -23.87
CA GLU A 450 -24.90 19.97 -24.01
C GLU A 450 -26.43 19.95 -23.90
N ASN A 451 -27.08 18.96 -24.50
CA ASN A 451 -28.52 18.75 -24.40
C ASN A 451 -28.97 18.44 -22.97
N VAL A 452 -28.23 17.59 -22.25
CA VAL A 452 -28.52 17.27 -20.84
C VAL A 452 -28.29 18.48 -19.95
N GLU A 453 -27.25 19.28 -20.19
CA GLU A 453 -27.03 20.53 -19.45
C GLU A 453 -28.14 21.56 -19.67
N LYS A 454 -28.65 21.66 -20.89
CA LYS A 454 -29.81 22.50 -21.20
C LYS A 454 -31.06 22.04 -20.42
N ALA A 455 -31.33 20.74 -20.40
CA ALA A 455 -32.44 20.17 -19.64
C ALA A 455 -32.28 20.38 -18.12
N ILE A 456 -31.04 20.34 -17.59
CA ILE A 456 -30.77 20.68 -16.18
C ILE A 456 -31.12 22.13 -15.90
N ARG A 457 -30.71 23.07 -16.76
CA ARG A 457 -31.04 24.50 -16.62
C ARG A 457 -32.56 24.75 -16.63
N GLU A 458 -33.29 24.05 -17.49
CA GLU A 458 -34.75 24.12 -17.58
C GLU A 458 -35.42 23.57 -16.29
N ALA A 459 -35.00 22.39 -15.82
CA ALA A 459 -35.52 21.81 -14.58
C ALA A 459 -35.17 22.62 -13.32
N GLU A 460 -34.02 23.33 -13.30
CA GLU A 460 -33.69 24.28 -12.23
C GLU A 460 -34.59 25.51 -12.23
N LEU A 461 -34.99 25.98 -13.42
CA LEU A 461 -35.93 27.09 -13.56
C LEU A 461 -37.33 26.69 -13.11
N GLU A 462 -37.81 25.50 -13.52
CA GLU A 462 -39.09 24.94 -13.07
C GLU A 462 -39.14 24.77 -11.55
N LYS A 463 -38.04 24.30 -10.93
CA LYS A 463 -37.91 24.24 -9.48
C LYS A 463 -38.02 25.61 -8.81
N LYS A 464 -37.44 26.66 -9.40
CA LYS A 464 -37.52 28.03 -8.88
C LYS A 464 -38.94 28.58 -8.98
N VAL A 465 -39.61 28.35 -10.11
CA VAL A 465 -41.02 28.76 -10.34
C VAL A 465 -41.95 28.05 -9.36
N ALA A 466 -41.87 26.71 -9.27
CA ALA A 466 -42.70 25.93 -8.34
C ALA A 466 -42.48 26.32 -6.86
N LYS A 467 -41.27 26.77 -6.50
CA LYS A 467 -40.97 27.29 -5.16
C LYS A 467 -41.57 28.68 -4.92
N GLN A 468 -41.62 29.54 -5.93
CA GLN A 468 -42.27 30.85 -5.85
C GLN A 468 -43.80 30.74 -5.78
N GLU A 469 -44.37 29.72 -6.41
CA GLU A 469 -45.82 29.43 -6.42
C GLU A 469 -46.29 28.58 -5.23
N GLU A 470 -45.42 28.27 -4.26
CA GLU A 470 -45.68 27.38 -3.11
C GLU A 470 -46.24 25.99 -3.50
N TYR A 471 -45.95 25.54 -4.72
CA TYR A 471 -46.44 24.27 -5.26
C TYR A 471 -45.50 23.12 -4.90
N GLU A 472 -45.74 22.50 -3.74
CA GLU A 472 -44.87 21.43 -3.20
C GLU A 472 -44.68 20.24 -4.15
N GLN A 473 -45.70 19.88 -4.91
CA GLN A 473 -45.64 18.73 -5.81
C GLN A 473 -44.74 18.99 -7.02
N GLY A 474 -44.80 20.19 -7.60
CA GLY A 474 -43.90 20.60 -8.68
C GLY A 474 -42.44 20.73 -8.22
N VAL A 475 -42.21 21.14 -6.96
CA VAL A 475 -40.85 21.14 -6.38
C VAL A 475 -40.30 19.71 -6.26
N ARG A 476 -41.13 18.74 -5.85
CA ARG A 476 -40.71 17.32 -5.75
C ARG A 476 -40.43 16.70 -7.12
N GLU A 477 -41.25 17.00 -8.12
CA GLU A 477 -41.06 16.53 -9.50
C GLU A 477 -39.78 17.10 -10.12
N ALA A 478 -39.56 18.41 -10.01
CA ALA A 478 -38.34 19.04 -10.49
C ALA A 478 -37.07 18.52 -9.79
N ILE A 479 -37.13 18.20 -8.48
CA ILE A 479 -36.00 17.56 -7.77
C ILE A 479 -35.72 16.16 -8.30
N LYS A 480 -36.76 15.38 -8.62
CA LYS A 480 -36.63 14.03 -9.17
C LYS A 480 -36.02 14.06 -10.58
N ASP A 481 -36.45 15.01 -11.40
CA ASP A 481 -35.91 15.20 -12.76
C ASP A 481 -34.46 15.69 -12.73
N LEU A 482 -34.12 16.65 -11.86
CA LEU A 482 -32.74 17.06 -11.64
C LEU A 482 -31.85 15.91 -11.20
N LYS A 483 -32.34 15.00 -10.34
CA LYS A 483 -31.58 13.80 -9.94
C LYS A 483 -31.32 12.86 -11.11
N ARG A 484 -32.33 12.64 -11.97
CA ARG A 484 -32.19 11.80 -13.18
C ARG A 484 -31.20 12.43 -14.17
N LEU A 485 -31.34 13.72 -14.44
CA LEU A 485 -30.50 14.44 -15.39
C LEU A 485 -29.04 14.54 -14.92
N ASN A 486 -28.79 14.80 -13.63
CA ASN A 486 -27.43 14.79 -13.09
C ASN A 486 -26.79 13.40 -13.13
N ALA A 487 -27.56 12.32 -12.95
CA ALA A 487 -27.06 10.95 -13.12
C ALA A 487 -26.71 10.66 -14.59
N ALA A 488 -27.54 11.11 -15.54
CA ALA A 488 -27.27 10.99 -16.97
C ALA A 488 -26.01 11.78 -17.37
N LYS A 489 -25.85 13.01 -16.87
CA LYS A 489 -24.64 13.83 -17.06
C LYS A 489 -23.38 13.10 -16.60
N ALA A 490 -23.38 12.58 -15.38
CA ALA A 490 -22.23 11.85 -14.83
C ALA A 490 -21.88 10.59 -15.64
N ALA A 491 -22.87 9.89 -16.19
CA ALA A 491 -22.66 8.72 -17.03
C ALA A 491 -22.03 9.08 -18.39
N ILE A 492 -22.48 10.20 -19.01
CA ILE A 492 -21.91 10.70 -20.27
C ILE A 492 -20.48 11.20 -20.04
N GLU A 493 -20.23 11.97 -18.98
CA GLU A 493 -18.88 12.43 -18.60
C GLU A 493 -17.91 11.26 -18.34
N ALA A 494 -18.38 10.17 -17.73
CA ALA A 494 -17.55 8.98 -17.52
C ALA A 494 -17.15 8.32 -18.86
N LYS A 495 -18.08 8.22 -19.80
CA LYS A 495 -17.81 7.69 -21.15
C LYS A 495 -16.87 8.60 -21.95
N LEU A 496 -17.03 9.91 -21.84
CA LEU A 496 -16.17 10.90 -22.48
C LEU A 496 -14.72 10.76 -21.99
N ASN A 497 -14.51 10.70 -20.68
CA ASN A 497 -13.18 10.52 -20.09
C ASN A 497 -12.53 9.20 -20.48
N GLN A 498 -13.32 8.12 -20.63
CA GLN A 498 -12.81 6.83 -21.10
C GLN A 498 -12.38 6.91 -22.57
N ALA A 499 -13.24 7.46 -23.44
CA ALA A 499 -12.94 7.62 -24.87
C ALA A 499 -11.71 8.53 -25.11
N ASP A 500 -11.58 9.61 -24.34
CA ASP A 500 -10.46 10.56 -24.42
C ASP A 500 -9.13 9.92 -23.96
N THR A 501 -9.16 9.07 -22.92
CA THR A 501 -7.98 8.32 -22.47
C THR A 501 -7.53 7.30 -23.52
N GLU A 502 -8.47 6.56 -24.11
CA GLU A 502 -8.20 5.57 -25.16
C GLU A 502 -7.68 6.24 -26.45
N ALA A 503 -8.21 7.41 -26.83
CA ALA A 503 -7.74 8.18 -27.99
C ALA A 503 -6.30 8.72 -27.80
N HIS A 504 -6.00 9.29 -26.64
CA HIS A 504 -4.65 9.75 -26.31
C HIS A 504 -3.65 8.59 -26.23
N GLU A 505 -4.06 7.41 -25.77
CA GLU A 505 -3.20 6.22 -25.78
C GLU A 505 -2.84 5.78 -27.21
N LEU A 506 -3.77 5.89 -28.16
CA LEU A 506 -3.53 5.56 -29.57
C LEU A 506 -2.61 6.57 -30.27
N GLU A 507 -2.81 7.87 -30.06
CA GLU A 507 -1.95 8.93 -30.61
C GLU A 507 -0.52 8.86 -30.06
N GLU A 508 -0.37 8.56 -28.76
CA GLU A 508 0.93 8.33 -28.13
C GLU A 508 1.60 7.04 -28.68
N CYS A 509 0.83 6.00 -29.02
CA CYS A 509 1.35 4.78 -29.65
C CYS A 509 1.99 5.06 -31.01
N GLU A 510 1.33 5.82 -31.88
CA GLU A 510 1.84 6.14 -33.23
C GLU A 510 3.20 6.88 -33.15
N ASN A 511 3.26 7.89 -32.30
CA ASN A 511 4.50 8.63 -32.04
C ASN A 511 5.62 7.73 -31.49
N LEU A 512 5.28 6.77 -30.63
CA LEU A 512 6.26 5.82 -30.07
C LEU A 512 6.75 4.81 -31.11
N ILE A 513 5.88 4.37 -32.05
CA ILE A 513 6.26 3.47 -33.15
C ILE A 513 7.26 4.18 -34.08
N GLU A 514 6.98 5.42 -34.47
CA GLU A 514 7.89 6.20 -35.32
C GLU A 514 9.25 6.42 -34.62
N CYS A 515 9.24 6.77 -33.33
CA CYS A 515 10.47 6.89 -32.55
C CYS A 515 11.24 5.56 -32.45
N ALA A 516 10.55 4.43 -32.33
CA ALA A 516 11.18 3.11 -32.21
C ALA A 516 11.81 2.62 -33.51
N VAL A 517 11.17 2.88 -34.65
CA VAL A 517 11.73 2.57 -35.97
C VAL A 517 12.94 3.44 -36.26
N ASN A 518 12.90 4.71 -35.84
CA ASN A 518 13.98 5.65 -36.07
C ASN A 518 15.14 5.48 -35.10
N ASP A 519 14.95 5.52 -33.77
CA ASP A 519 16.05 5.45 -32.79
C ASP A 519 15.63 4.72 -31.50
N TRP A 520 15.53 3.39 -31.57
CA TRP A 520 15.22 2.57 -30.40
C TRP A 520 16.21 2.79 -29.24
N CYS A 521 17.51 2.88 -29.52
CA CYS A 521 18.55 3.00 -28.50
C CYS A 521 18.54 4.36 -27.78
N GLY A 522 18.11 5.43 -28.46
CA GLY A 522 17.92 6.76 -27.87
C GLY A 522 16.66 6.90 -27.03
N MET A 523 15.69 5.98 -27.13
CA MET A 523 14.50 5.99 -26.30
C MET A 523 14.83 5.70 -24.83
N LYS A 524 14.12 6.38 -23.91
CA LYS A 524 14.18 6.03 -22.49
C LYS A 524 13.61 4.62 -22.30
N PHE A 525 14.23 3.84 -21.40
CA PHE A 525 13.80 2.46 -21.12
C PHE A 525 12.30 2.34 -20.78
N GLU A 526 11.75 3.29 -20.03
CA GLU A 526 10.31 3.32 -19.71
C GLU A 526 9.43 3.45 -20.97
N SER A 527 9.88 4.24 -21.96
CA SER A 527 9.19 4.39 -23.24
C SER A 527 9.27 3.10 -24.07
N GLN A 528 10.44 2.45 -24.11
CA GLN A 528 10.61 1.14 -24.75
C GLN A 528 9.69 0.09 -24.12
N LYS A 529 9.68 0.00 -22.78
CA LYS A 529 8.85 -0.95 -22.03
C LYS A 529 7.36 -0.67 -22.25
N ARG A 530 6.96 0.59 -22.28
CA ARG A 530 5.57 0.98 -22.54
C ARG A 530 5.13 0.59 -23.94
N LEU A 531 5.94 0.88 -24.96
CA LEU A 531 5.66 0.48 -26.34
C LEU A 531 5.52 -1.04 -26.47
N VAL A 532 6.40 -1.81 -25.82
CA VAL A 532 6.30 -3.28 -25.80
C VAL A 532 4.99 -3.76 -25.19
N LYS A 533 4.53 -3.17 -24.09
CA LYS A 533 3.22 -3.50 -23.46
C LYS A 533 2.02 -3.10 -24.32
N LEU A 534 2.15 -2.05 -25.14
CA LEU A 534 1.10 -1.57 -26.02
C LEU A 534 0.98 -2.47 -27.26
N VAL A 535 2.11 -2.85 -27.86
CA VAL A 535 2.17 -3.63 -29.09
C VAL A 535 2.05 -5.13 -28.83
N THR A 536 2.68 -5.64 -27.79
CA THR A 536 2.73 -7.08 -27.47
C THR A 536 1.58 -7.43 -26.53
N GLY A 537 0.73 -8.36 -26.96
CA GLY A 537 -0.37 -8.89 -26.17
C GLY A 537 0.12 -9.89 -25.14
N ARG A 538 0.89 -10.87 -25.61
CA ARG A 538 1.43 -11.96 -24.81
C ARG A 538 2.77 -12.41 -25.38
N ALA A 539 3.71 -12.76 -24.52
CA ALA A 539 4.97 -13.38 -24.91
C ALA A 539 5.07 -14.75 -24.23
N ASN A 540 5.32 -15.81 -25.00
CA ASN A 540 5.46 -17.17 -24.49
C ASN A 540 6.89 -17.67 -24.73
N ILE A 541 7.56 -18.18 -23.71
CA ILE A 541 8.89 -18.78 -23.83
C ILE A 541 8.85 -20.24 -23.38
N VAL A 542 9.33 -21.14 -24.22
CA VAL A 542 9.36 -22.58 -23.93
C VAL A 542 10.71 -23.17 -24.32
N GLU A 543 11.09 -24.24 -23.62
CA GLU A 543 12.27 -25.01 -23.95
C GLU A 543 11.90 -26.07 -24.99
N VAL A 544 12.55 -26.04 -26.16
CA VAL A 544 12.30 -27.00 -27.25
C VAL A 544 13.40 -28.03 -27.40
N SER A 545 14.62 -27.70 -26.96
CA SER A 545 15.73 -28.61 -26.85
C SER A 545 16.64 -28.16 -25.71
N PRO A 546 17.61 -28.99 -25.28
CA PRO A 546 18.51 -28.64 -24.19
C PRO A 546 19.17 -27.27 -24.36
N HIS A 547 19.59 -26.87 -25.56
CA HIS A 547 20.23 -25.56 -25.76
C HIS A 547 19.36 -24.52 -26.47
N PHE A 548 18.15 -24.85 -26.92
CA PHE A 548 17.28 -23.92 -27.63
C PHE A 548 15.98 -23.60 -26.89
N LEU A 549 15.70 -22.30 -26.81
CA LEU A 549 14.46 -21.74 -26.31
C LEU A 549 13.66 -21.18 -27.48
N LYS A 550 12.36 -21.46 -27.50
CA LYS A 550 11.42 -20.87 -28.45
C LYS A 550 10.68 -19.72 -27.76
N LEU A 551 10.79 -18.51 -28.30
CA LEU A 551 10.09 -17.31 -27.87
C LEU A 551 9.01 -16.96 -28.90
N GLU A 552 7.76 -16.83 -28.47
CA GLU A 552 6.63 -16.41 -29.30
C GLU A 552 6.10 -15.08 -28.80
N LEU A 553 6.19 -14.04 -29.62
CA LEU A 553 5.59 -12.73 -29.35
C LEU A 553 4.28 -12.62 -30.12
N ILE A 554 3.17 -12.54 -29.40
CA ILE A 554 1.82 -12.43 -29.93
C ILE A 554 1.42 -10.96 -29.86
N MET A 555 1.22 -10.32 -31.00
CA MET A 555 0.87 -8.90 -31.10
C MET A 555 -0.61 -8.68 -30.72
N LYS A 556 -0.91 -7.53 -30.10
CA LYS A 556 -2.32 -7.12 -29.88
C LYS A 556 -2.99 -6.76 -31.20
N ALA A 557 -4.31 -6.86 -31.25
CA ALA A 557 -5.08 -6.19 -32.29
C ALA A 557 -4.83 -4.67 -32.21
N PRO A 558 -4.69 -3.96 -33.34
CA PRO A 558 -4.90 -4.43 -34.72
C PRO A 558 -3.70 -5.14 -35.37
N LEU A 559 -2.51 -5.14 -34.76
CA LEU A 559 -1.23 -5.61 -35.36
C LEU A 559 -1.21 -7.08 -35.74
N SER A 560 -2.03 -7.92 -35.08
CA SER A 560 -2.39 -9.29 -35.47
C SER A 560 -1.25 -10.07 -36.16
N GLY A 561 -0.35 -10.62 -35.36
CA GLY A 561 0.79 -11.40 -35.87
C GLY A 561 1.50 -12.15 -34.75
N ILE A 562 2.18 -13.24 -35.12
CA ILE A 562 2.99 -14.04 -34.21
C ILE A 562 4.43 -14.03 -34.73
N LEU A 563 5.36 -13.55 -33.90
CA LEU A 563 6.79 -13.64 -34.13
C LEU A 563 7.33 -14.82 -33.32
N THR A 564 7.92 -15.80 -33.98
CA THR A 564 8.50 -16.98 -33.35
C THR A 564 10.01 -16.95 -33.51
N GLY A 565 10.74 -16.90 -32.40
CA GLY A 565 12.20 -16.85 -32.36
C GLY A 565 12.78 -18.07 -31.65
N PHE A 566 13.93 -18.55 -32.13
CA PHE A 566 14.71 -19.61 -31.51
C PHE A 566 16.02 -19.02 -30.98
N ILE A 567 16.24 -19.15 -29.68
CA ILE A 567 17.33 -18.54 -28.92
C ILE A 567 18.23 -19.64 -28.40
N TYR A 568 19.50 -19.62 -28.80
CA TYR A 568 20.52 -20.53 -28.29
C TYR A 568 21.05 -20.05 -26.93
N ARG A 569 21.23 -20.99 -25.99
CA ARG A 569 21.96 -20.77 -24.74
C ARG A 569 23.18 -21.68 -24.69
N SER A 570 24.32 -21.15 -24.23
CA SER A 570 25.58 -21.91 -24.15
C SER A 570 25.59 -23.02 -23.11
N VAL A 571 24.67 -22.98 -22.14
CA VAL A 571 24.50 -24.01 -21.12
C VAL A 571 23.08 -24.52 -21.20
N GLY A 572 22.92 -25.77 -21.62
CA GLY A 572 21.62 -26.40 -21.72
C GLY A 572 21.01 -26.82 -20.39
N CYS A 573 19.78 -27.30 -20.43
CA CYS A 573 19.11 -27.84 -19.25
C CYS A 573 19.87 -29.05 -18.69
N ARG A 574 19.74 -29.26 -17.39
CA ARG A 574 20.36 -30.39 -16.69
C ARG A 574 19.26 -31.15 -15.93
N PRO A 575 18.35 -31.84 -16.63
CA PRO A 575 17.34 -32.63 -15.95
C PRO A 575 18.01 -33.73 -15.11
N ASP A 576 17.37 -34.14 -14.04
CA ASP A 576 17.86 -35.28 -13.24
C ASP A 576 17.90 -36.54 -14.10
N TRP A 577 18.88 -37.42 -13.83
CA TRP A 577 19.02 -38.68 -14.55
C TRP A 577 17.95 -39.67 -14.10
N THR A 578 17.19 -40.21 -15.04
CA THR A 578 16.19 -41.24 -14.74
C THR A 578 16.82 -42.63 -14.60
N SER A 579 16.04 -43.58 -14.08
CA SER A 579 16.46 -44.97 -13.94
C SER A 579 16.63 -45.64 -15.31
N GLU A 580 15.77 -45.28 -16.27
CA GLU A 580 15.77 -45.74 -17.65
C GLU A 580 17.02 -45.25 -18.39
N GLU A 581 17.32 -43.95 -18.31
CA GLU A 581 18.55 -43.39 -18.87
C GLU A 581 19.80 -44.04 -18.25
N GLY A 582 19.75 -44.34 -16.95
CA GLY A 582 20.81 -45.07 -16.26
C GLY A 582 20.97 -46.51 -16.75
N ALA A 583 19.90 -47.17 -17.16
CA ALA A 583 19.96 -48.50 -17.77
C ALA A 583 20.57 -48.44 -19.17
N ILE A 584 20.16 -47.48 -19.99
CA ILE A 584 20.72 -47.22 -21.33
C ILE A 584 22.24 -46.99 -21.23
N ILE A 585 22.71 -46.20 -20.26
CA ILE A 585 24.16 -46.00 -20.06
C ILE A 585 24.86 -47.31 -19.69
N ARG A 586 24.29 -48.14 -18.81
CA ARG A 586 24.91 -49.41 -18.41
C ARG A 586 25.06 -50.37 -19.60
N GLU A 587 24.05 -50.40 -20.47
CA GLU A 587 23.99 -51.29 -21.62
C GLU A 587 24.85 -50.80 -22.79
N MET A 588 24.65 -49.54 -23.21
CA MET A 588 25.22 -49.03 -24.46
C MET A 588 26.59 -48.37 -24.28
N TYR A 589 26.84 -47.66 -23.17
CA TYR A 589 28.07 -46.87 -23.01
C TYR A 589 29.40 -47.66 -23.14
N PRO A 590 29.49 -48.93 -22.70
CA PRO A 590 30.71 -49.71 -22.80
C PRO A 590 31.13 -50.04 -24.24
N THR A 591 30.19 -50.41 -25.10
CA THR A 591 30.46 -51.04 -26.41
C THR A 591 29.95 -50.25 -27.61
N GLU A 592 28.88 -49.47 -27.46
CA GLU A 592 28.23 -48.80 -28.58
C GLU A 592 28.99 -47.55 -29.06
N ASP A 593 28.75 -47.22 -30.33
CA ASP A 593 29.25 -45.99 -30.94
C ASP A 593 28.64 -44.74 -30.30
N ARG A 594 29.40 -43.64 -30.32
CA ARG A 594 28.93 -42.36 -29.78
C ARG A 594 27.62 -41.89 -30.44
N ALA A 595 27.43 -42.13 -31.74
CA ALA A 595 26.23 -41.73 -32.46
C ALA A 595 24.98 -42.42 -31.89
N ALA A 596 25.02 -43.76 -31.77
CA ALA A 596 23.91 -44.56 -31.26
C ALA A 596 23.54 -44.20 -29.81
N ILE A 597 24.54 -43.90 -28.97
CA ILE A 597 24.28 -43.50 -27.58
C ILE A 597 23.61 -42.12 -27.52
N LEU A 598 24.00 -41.17 -28.37
CA LEU A 598 23.38 -39.83 -28.42
C LEU A 598 21.95 -39.90 -28.97
N GLU A 599 21.69 -40.76 -29.95
CA GLU A 599 20.34 -41.00 -30.46
C GLU A 599 19.42 -41.64 -29.41
N ALA A 600 19.95 -42.59 -28.62
CA ALA A 600 19.22 -43.21 -27.51
C ALA A 600 19.00 -42.28 -26.29
N LEU A 601 19.82 -41.23 -26.15
CA LEU A 601 19.73 -40.22 -25.09
C LEU A 601 19.66 -38.81 -25.69
N PRO A 602 18.57 -38.48 -26.41
CA PRO A 602 18.55 -37.36 -27.35
C PRO A 602 18.70 -35.98 -26.69
N GLU A 603 18.30 -35.85 -25.43
CA GLU A 603 18.40 -34.62 -24.64
C GLU A 603 19.73 -34.48 -23.86
N ARG A 604 20.63 -35.46 -23.96
CA ARG A 604 21.88 -35.49 -23.20
C ARG A 604 23.07 -35.17 -24.10
N THR A 605 23.93 -34.25 -23.64
CA THR A 605 25.21 -34.01 -24.30
C THR A 605 26.20 -35.13 -24.01
N TRP A 606 27.17 -35.31 -24.90
CA TRP A 606 28.23 -36.29 -24.71
C TRP A 606 29.01 -36.07 -23.41
N HIS A 607 29.25 -34.80 -23.05
CA HIS A 607 29.89 -34.43 -21.80
C HIS A 607 29.09 -34.92 -20.57
N SER A 608 27.76 -34.74 -20.59
CA SER A 608 26.88 -35.18 -19.51
C SER A 608 26.89 -36.71 -19.35
N ILE A 609 26.79 -37.43 -20.47
CA ILE A 609 26.81 -38.91 -20.50
C ILE A 609 28.13 -39.44 -19.93
N ARG A 610 29.27 -38.88 -20.36
CA ARG A 610 30.60 -39.27 -19.83
C ARG A 610 30.71 -39.02 -18.33
N SER A 611 30.22 -37.88 -17.87
CA SER A 611 30.22 -37.52 -16.44
C SER A 611 29.39 -38.53 -15.63
N ARG A 612 28.18 -38.85 -16.10
CA ARG A 612 27.30 -39.84 -15.46
C ARG A 612 27.90 -41.23 -15.42
N ALA A 613 28.47 -41.70 -16.53
CA ALA A 613 29.15 -42.99 -16.59
C ALA A 613 30.34 -43.05 -15.61
N SER A 614 31.06 -41.94 -15.40
CA SER A 614 32.16 -41.88 -14.42
C SER A 614 31.69 -42.08 -12.98
N ILE A 615 30.50 -41.58 -12.63
CA ILE A 615 29.89 -41.75 -11.30
C ILE A 615 29.43 -43.20 -11.09
N MET A 616 29.05 -43.89 -12.17
CA MET A 616 28.63 -45.30 -12.15
C MET A 616 29.82 -46.29 -12.12
N ARG A 617 31.05 -45.80 -11.92
CA ARG A 617 32.22 -46.67 -11.79
C ARG A 617 32.19 -47.46 -10.48
N PRO A 618 32.73 -48.69 -10.45
CA PRO A 618 33.46 -49.37 -11.54
C PRO A 618 32.58 -50.08 -12.57
N ALA A 619 31.26 -50.12 -12.40
CA ALA A 619 30.35 -50.95 -13.19
C ALA A 619 30.21 -50.52 -14.66
N VAL A 620 30.49 -49.26 -14.99
CA VAL A 620 30.41 -48.72 -16.35
C VAL A 620 31.77 -48.17 -16.79
N LEU A 621 32.40 -48.84 -17.74
CA LEU A 621 33.67 -48.43 -18.37
C LEU A 621 33.53 -48.46 -19.89
N ARG A 622 34.07 -47.45 -20.56
CA ARG A 622 34.03 -47.37 -22.04
C ARG A 622 35.16 -48.21 -22.63
N HIS A 623 34.83 -49.16 -23.51
CA HIS A 623 35.78 -50.03 -24.21
C HIS A 623 36.03 -49.61 -25.65
N VAL A 624 35.14 -48.80 -26.23
CA VAL A 624 35.20 -48.36 -27.64
C VAL A 624 35.47 -46.86 -27.75
N LYS A 625 36.40 -46.47 -28.64
CA LYS A 625 36.71 -45.06 -28.97
C LYS A 625 36.12 -44.59 -30.29
N LEU A 626 35.31 -45.43 -30.95
CA LEU A 626 34.62 -45.08 -32.19
C LEU A 626 33.68 -43.89 -31.96
N SER A 627 33.62 -42.99 -32.94
CA SER A 627 32.69 -41.87 -33.03
C SER A 627 32.37 -41.63 -34.51
N THR A 628 31.23 -42.14 -34.99
CA THR A 628 30.79 -41.90 -36.37
C THR A 628 30.04 -40.58 -36.55
N THR A 629 29.65 -39.93 -35.45
CA THR A 629 28.91 -38.68 -35.45
C THR A 629 29.81 -37.44 -35.54
N ALA A 630 29.37 -36.44 -36.32
CA ALA A 630 29.95 -35.09 -36.38
C ALA A 630 29.39 -34.15 -35.30
N ILE A 631 28.43 -34.60 -34.48
CA ILE A 631 27.81 -33.77 -33.43
C ILE A 631 28.91 -33.33 -32.44
N PRO A 632 29.06 -32.03 -32.15
CA PRO A 632 30.00 -31.53 -31.14
C PRO A 632 29.72 -32.11 -29.74
N GLU A 633 30.72 -32.23 -28.86
CA GLU A 633 30.49 -32.77 -27.50
C GLU A 633 29.56 -31.90 -26.64
N SER A 634 29.40 -30.62 -27.01
CA SER A 634 28.57 -29.62 -26.34
C SER A 634 27.10 -29.62 -26.75
N LEU A 635 26.75 -30.26 -27.87
CA LEU A 635 25.36 -30.31 -28.35
C LEU A 635 24.74 -31.69 -28.08
N SER A 636 23.43 -31.71 -27.89
CA SER A 636 22.66 -32.96 -27.85
C SER A 636 22.22 -33.37 -29.26
N TYR A 637 21.70 -34.58 -29.39
CA TYR A 637 21.12 -35.03 -30.66
C TYR A 637 19.89 -34.18 -31.03
N SER A 638 19.02 -33.89 -30.05
CA SER A 638 17.84 -33.05 -30.26
C SER A 638 18.18 -31.62 -30.69
N ASP A 639 19.29 -31.05 -30.22
CA ASP A 639 19.73 -29.71 -30.66
C ASP A 639 20.09 -29.72 -32.15
N VAL A 640 20.83 -30.73 -32.61
CA VAL A 640 21.26 -30.83 -34.02
C VAL A 640 20.07 -31.14 -34.92
N ALA A 641 19.16 -32.02 -34.51
CA ALA A 641 17.93 -32.29 -35.25
C ALA A 641 17.08 -31.02 -35.42
N LEU A 642 16.94 -30.20 -34.38
CA LEU A 642 16.25 -28.92 -34.45
C LEU A 642 16.97 -27.92 -35.37
N MET A 643 18.30 -27.86 -35.30
CA MET A 643 19.09 -26.99 -36.17
C MET A 643 18.93 -27.38 -37.64
N GLU A 644 18.91 -28.68 -37.95
CA GLU A 644 18.69 -29.19 -39.31
C GLU A 644 17.26 -28.90 -39.81
N GLU A 645 16.24 -29.14 -38.97
CA GLU A 645 14.83 -28.85 -39.29
C GLU A 645 14.62 -27.37 -39.63
N LEU A 646 15.23 -26.47 -38.86
CA LEU A 646 15.04 -25.01 -38.99
C LEU A 646 16.08 -24.35 -39.90
N GLY A 647 17.09 -25.08 -40.39
CA GLY A 647 18.17 -24.54 -41.21
C GLY A 647 19.13 -23.59 -40.45
N ILE A 648 19.30 -23.78 -39.14
CA ILE A 648 20.16 -22.96 -38.29
C ILE A 648 21.62 -23.34 -38.51
N THR A 649 22.43 -22.40 -39.00
CA THR A 649 23.85 -22.60 -39.31
C THR A 649 24.80 -21.90 -38.33
N ASP A 650 24.34 -20.86 -37.65
CA ASP A 650 25.12 -20.10 -36.66
C ASP A 650 24.30 -19.94 -35.37
N THR A 651 24.79 -20.57 -34.29
CA THR A 651 24.15 -20.52 -32.97
C THR A 651 24.30 -19.16 -32.28
N ASN A 652 25.12 -18.24 -32.81
CA ASN A 652 25.25 -16.89 -32.25
C ASN A 652 24.16 -15.93 -32.73
N ILE A 653 23.37 -16.33 -33.73
CA ILE A 653 22.32 -15.49 -34.31
C ILE A 653 20.97 -16.12 -33.97
N PRO A 654 20.06 -15.39 -33.28
CA PRO A 654 18.72 -15.90 -33.05
C PRO A 654 17.98 -16.07 -34.38
N TYR A 655 17.30 -17.20 -34.54
CA TYR A 655 16.56 -17.51 -35.77
C TYR A 655 15.09 -17.14 -35.59
N TRP A 656 14.51 -16.37 -36.51
CA TRP A 656 13.14 -15.87 -36.41
C TRP A 656 12.29 -16.28 -37.60
N THR A 657 11.04 -16.66 -37.33
CA THR A 657 9.99 -16.87 -38.30
C THR A 657 8.77 -16.03 -37.91
N ALA A 658 8.05 -15.53 -38.92
CA ALA A 658 6.82 -14.75 -38.70
C ALA A 658 5.66 -15.53 -39.31
N GLN A 659 4.62 -15.79 -38.52
CA GLN A 659 3.35 -16.30 -39.00
C GLN A 659 2.34 -15.16 -38.95
N SER A 660 1.82 -14.76 -40.11
CA SER A 660 0.55 -14.05 -40.14
C SER A 660 -0.33 -14.62 -41.23
N GLU A 661 -1.65 -14.65 -40.97
CA GLU A 661 -2.68 -14.98 -41.97
C GLU A 661 -2.64 -14.06 -43.21
N GLN A 662 -1.84 -12.98 -43.19
CA GLN A 662 -1.66 -12.05 -44.30
C GLN A 662 -0.23 -12.04 -44.89
N ILE A 663 0.71 -12.82 -44.34
CA ILE A 663 2.13 -12.84 -44.80
C ILE A 663 2.37 -13.95 -45.84
N CYS A 664 1.53 -15.00 -45.88
CA CYS A 664 1.88 -16.22 -46.60
C CYS A 664 1.60 -16.24 -48.11
N GLU A 665 0.77 -15.36 -48.70
CA GLU A 665 0.29 -15.63 -50.07
C GLU A 665 0.98 -14.91 -51.24
N ARG A 666 2.00 -14.05 -51.07
CA ARG A 666 2.70 -13.55 -52.28
C ARG A 666 4.14 -13.05 -52.22
N PHE A 667 4.83 -13.06 -51.08
CA PHE A 667 6.21 -12.51 -51.02
C PHE A 667 7.26 -13.31 -50.26
N GLY A 668 7.00 -14.55 -49.81
CA GLY A 668 8.06 -15.45 -49.32
C GLY A 668 9.08 -14.79 -48.38
N VAL A 669 8.63 -13.93 -47.45
CA VAL A 669 9.53 -13.22 -46.53
C VAL A 669 9.82 -14.14 -45.35
N LEU A 670 10.76 -15.05 -45.54
CA LEU A 670 11.59 -15.50 -44.43
C LEU A 670 12.29 -14.27 -43.88
N VAL A 671 12.03 -13.92 -42.61
CA VAL A 671 12.87 -12.98 -41.85
C VAL A 671 14.21 -13.69 -41.58
N SER A 672 14.95 -13.97 -42.64
CA SER A 672 16.26 -14.60 -42.56
C SER A 672 17.23 -13.61 -41.90
N PRO A 673 18.35 -14.09 -41.32
CA PRO A 673 19.44 -13.24 -40.83
C PRO A 673 19.91 -12.19 -41.85
N GLY A 674 19.72 -12.45 -43.15
CA GLY A 674 20.05 -11.53 -44.25
C GLY A 674 19.09 -10.34 -44.39
N PHE A 675 17.82 -10.47 -43.99
CA PHE A 675 16.85 -9.37 -43.98
C PHE A 675 17.15 -8.40 -42.83
N ILE A 676 17.47 -8.94 -41.64
CA ILE A 676 17.96 -8.18 -40.49
C ILE A 676 19.25 -7.43 -40.85
N LYS A 677 20.20 -8.09 -41.55
CA LYS A 677 21.43 -7.42 -42.03
C LYS A 677 21.21 -6.39 -43.15
N ARG A 678 20.12 -6.44 -43.92
CA ARG A 678 19.83 -5.46 -44.99
C ARG A 678 19.09 -4.23 -44.47
N VAL A 679 18.16 -4.39 -43.53
CA VAL A 679 17.44 -3.26 -42.90
C VAL A 679 18.36 -2.52 -41.91
N VAL A 680 19.23 -3.24 -41.20
CA VAL A 680 20.19 -2.65 -40.22
C VAL A 680 21.45 -2.07 -40.87
N LYS A 681 21.56 -2.02 -42.21
CA LYS A 681 22.69 -1.39 -42.93
C LYS A 681 22.55 0.13 -43.17
N SER A 682 21.57 0.77 -42.54
CA SER A 682 21.55 2.23 -42.27
C SER A 682 22.39 2.51 -41.01
N PRO A 683 22.96 3.71 -40.74
CA PRO A 683 24.24 3.91 -40.04
C PRO A 683 24.23 3.73 -38.50
N TRP A 684 23.68 2.61 -38.01
CA TRP A 684 23.38 2.34 -36.60
C TRP A 684 24.50 1.64 -35.83
N CYS A 685 25.65 1.38 -36.44
CA CYS A 685 26.85 0.89 -35.76
C CYS A 685 28.12 1.40 -36.46
N LYS A 686 28.70 2.49 -35.96
CA LYS A 686 30.15 2.66 -36.09
C LYS A 686 30.77 1.74 -35.05
N GLU A 687 31.35 0.64 -35.51
CA GLU A 687 32.29 -0.13 -34.69
C GLU A 687 33.48 0.78 -34.35
N ASP A 688 33.58 1.20 -33.09
CA ASP A 688 34.79 1.80 -32.53
C ASP A 688 35.89 0.72 -32.50
N THR A 689 36.53 0.53 -33.65
CA THR A 689 37.77 -0.23 -33.78
C THR A 689 38.95 0.66 -33.39
N SER A 690 39.05 1.01 -32.10
CA SER A 690 40.31 1.46 -31.53
C SER A 690 41.12 0.23 -31.10
N SER A 691 42.05 -0.13 -31.99
CA SER A 691 43.06 -1.14 -31.79
C SER A 691 44.00 -0.75 -30.63
N VAL A 692 44.04 -1.57 -29.59
CA VAL A 692 45.13 -1.55 -28.59
C VAL A 692 46.25 -2.43 -29.16
N PRO A 693 47.46 -1.91 -29.43
CA PRO A 693 48.54 -2.74 -29.92
C PRO A 693 49.16 -3.55 -28.78
N ALA A 694 49.42 -4.82 -29.09
CA ALA A 694 50.19 -5.73 -28.28
C ALA A 694 51.65 -5.24 -28.10
N GLY A 695 52.12 -5.27 -26.86
CA GLY A 695 53.54 -5.25 -26.47
C GLY A 695 53.62 -5.90 -25.09
N GLY A 696 54.30 -7.02 -24.87
CA GLY A 696 55.69 -7.26 -25.23
C GLY A 696 56.49 -7.23 -23.93
N SER A 697 56.71 -8.40 -23.34
CA SER A 697 57.47 -8.63 -22.12
C SER A 697 58.94 -8.21 -22.25
N ALA A 698 59.48 -7.47 -21.28
CA ALA A 698 60.80 -7.68 -20.65
C ALA A 698 61.23 -6.44 -19.82
N GLY A 699 61.79 -6.66 -18.62
CA GLY A 699 62.67 -5.66 -17.98
C GLY A 699 62.49 -5.47 -16.48
N ARG A 700 63.14 -6.34 -15.68
CA ARG A 700 63.51 -6.04 -14.29
C ARG A 700 64.26 -4.70 -14.21
N ARG A 701 63.98 -3.87 -13.18
CA ARG A 701 64.96 -3.44 -12.15
C ARG A 701 64.41 -2.37 -11.19
N SER A 702 64.50 -2.71 -9.90
CA SER A 702 64.85 -1.89 -8.73
C SER A 702 64.21 -0.51 -8.47
N ARG A 703 63.50 -0.43 -7.34
CA ARG A 703 63.34 0.76 -6.46
C ARG A 703 64.69 1.46 -6.17
N PRO A 704 64.69 2.76 -5.82
CA PRO A 704 64.62 3.14 -4.39
C PRO A 704 63.74 4.37 -4.07
N LEU A 705 63.20 4.37 -2.85
CA LEU A 705 62.77 5.56 -2.08
C LEU A 705 64.01 6.40 -1.70
N PRO A 706 63.90 7.72 -1.49
CA PRO A 706 63.45 8.31 -0.21
C PRO A 706 62.51 9.52 -0.45
N GLY A 707 61.66 10.01 0.46
CA GLY A 707 61.76 10.14 1.90
C GLY A 707 61.67 11.63 2.25
N THR A 708 60.81 11.98 3.23
CA THR A 708 60.77 13.23 4.02
C THR A 708 60.44 14.54 3.26
N SER A 709 59.75 15.57 3.78
CA SER A 709 59.06 15.87 5.03
C SER A 709 58.59 17.34 4.95
N TRP A 710 57.34 17.61 5.32
CA TRP A 710 56.87 18.78 6.10
C TRP A 710 56.64 20.19 5.47
N ARG A 711 55.45 20.74 5.84
CA ARG A 711 54.97 22.14 6.00
C ARG A 711 54.61 22.90 4.70
N ARG A 712 53.48 23.60 4.60
CA ARG A 712 52.53 24.14 5.59
C ARG A 712 51.09 23.70 5.32
#